data_AF-A0A7S1ZAS6-F1
#
_entry.id   AF-A0A7S1ZAS6-F1
#
_cell.length_a   1.000
_cell.length_b   1.000
_cell.length_c   1.000
_cell.angle_alpha   90.00
_cell.angle_beta   90.00
_cell.angle_gamma   90.00
#
_symmetry.space_group_name_H-M   'P 1'
#
loop_
_entity.id
_entity.type
_entity.pdbx_description
1 polymer ?
#
loop_
_entity_poly.entity_id
_entity_poly.type
_entity_poly.pdbx_seq_one_letter_code
_entity_poly.pdbx_strand_id
1 'polypeptide(L)'
;GVSAAAASAASRRIAAAVAAVATPPKNDPPPAPPTSLSPSRITPIRVAYQGEPGAYSDKSTRELLGPNVVAIGYPNFERCYRAVASREVDYCCLPVENSLGGSIHENYDLMLRYDLTVVAEHEFRVKHCLLAKPGIKREEIKFAISHPQALAQCDNYLRGLGIAPIPVYDTAGSAKMIRDNKGLPDGCTPQNTAAIASDLAGRTYCLNCLDEGIEDDDTNFTRFLLLGRNGVSQYLGKNIPSKTSIVFTLPDTAGALYKALACFALRDIDFSKIESRPTSASLLSFLKFRSQAMGRKRRNRAEQTRFRYCFYLDFLASELDESAQYALAHLREQADFCRVLGSYPAKSRLVGPVKDAAEALKNLGPGGAGEVSVEAREEEEESRKLNVGVVGYGAFGRFLGRKFAGVGHRVRCIDPQDRSKEAEGDGVEYHPMYDVKKFLTDLDVVVLAVPHIDFEEVVNGLPTELLSGKLVVEVCPLSSHPKKVLLKSLPEDADIICSHPMFGPALTRSKDETEGSSGGALSSGGVDPTSDPYSTEGAWDGRPFVYERVRTRNPDRTDAFLRVFERSRCRMIEMTAEMHDDETRVPDAEFVAHLTGMLLDRHLLPPTPVASKEYAALCDVADATSGDAFDVFYGMYKYNDRARGHLDRLRENLAKVERKLAAKEAYLAASQELRDGDRRRMVAECKSLLREAVRSGGDEGWLAKGRDRPKDVPKKGDGEEEESGPSAAAGATVTATTAALPTKPEGTAGPVPAFIAKGK
;
A
#
# COMPACT_ATOMS: atom_id res chain seq x y z
N GLY A 1 43.94 -12.21 -1.13
CA GLY A 1 45.36 -11.79 -1.13
C GLY A 1 45.63 -10.72 -2.16
N VAL A 2 45.59 -11.07 -3.45
CA VAL A 2 46.02 -10.18 -4.55
C VAL A 2 44.91 -9.22 -5.04
N SER A 3 43.61 -9.50 -4.84
CA SER A 3 42.52 -8.61 -5.30
C SER A 3 42.24 -7.41 -4.37
N ALA A 4 42.49 -7.54 -3.07
CA ALA A 4 42.33 -6.43 -2.11
C ALA A 4 43.41 -5.33 -2.28
N ALA A 5 44.59 -5.69 -2.79
CA ALA A 5 45.67 -4.75 -3.05
C ALA A 5 45.42 -3.91 -4.32
N ALA A 6 44.70 -4.45 -5.31
CA ALA A 6 44.34 -3.72 -6.53
C ALA A 6 43.24 -2.67 -6.28
N ALA A 7 42.23 -3.00 -5.47
CA ALA A 7 41.19 -2.06 -5.04
C ALA A 7 41.78 -0.89 -4.22
N SER A 8 42.71 -1.19 -3.30
CA SER A 8 43.43 -0.19 -2.50
C SER A 8 44.34 0.74 -3.34
N ALA A 9 44.80 0.29 -4.50
CA ALA A 9 45.61 1.10 -5.42
C ALA A 9 44.75 2.02 -6.30
N ALA A 10 43.52 1.61 -6.64
CA ALA A 10 42.55 2.43 -7.33
C ALA A 10 42.01 3.56 -6.42
N SER A 11 41.64 3.26 -5.17
CA SER A 11 41.20 4.28 -4.19
C SER A 11 42.29 5.32 -3.88
N ARG A 12 43.57 4.92 -3.86
CA ARG A 12 44.69 5.86 -3.69
C ARG A 12 44.93 6.77 -4.89
N ARG A 13 44.55 6.35 -6.10
CA ARG A 13 44.60 7.20 -7.30
C ARG A 13 43.46 8.22 -7.34
N ILE A 14 42.30 7.88 -6.79
CA ILE A 14 41.14 8.78 -6.64
C ILE A 14 41.44 9.90 -5.64
N ALA A 15 42.00 9.55 -4.47
CA ALA A 15 42.41 10.54 -3.46
C ALA A 15 43.52 11.49 -3.99
N ALA A 16 44.44 10.99 -4.81
CA ALA A 16 45.52 11.79 -5.40
C ALA A 16 45.04 12.73 -6.53
N ALA A 17 44.03 12.34 -7.30
CA ALA A 17 43.45 13.17 -8.35
C ALA A 17 42.60 14.33 -7.79
N VAL A 18 41.90 14.10 -6.67
CA VAL A 18 41.09 15.13 -5.99
C VAL A 18 41.96 16.13 -5.22
N ALA A 19 43.11 15.71 -4.67
CA ALA A 19 44.03 16.59 -3.95
C ALA A 19 44.83 17.54 -4.86
N ALA A 20 44.97 17.24 -6.17
CA ALA A 20 45.83 18.00 -7.08
C ALA A 20 45.22 19.32 -7.62
N VAL A 21 43.96 19.66 -7.30
CA VAL A 21 43.25 20.82 -7.86
C VAL A 21 42.97 21.92 -6.83
N ALA A 22 43.57 21.86 -5.65
CA ALA A 22 43.47 22.93 -4.65
C ALA A 22 44.47 24.07 -4.94
N THR A 23 44.13 24.95 -5.87
CA THR A 23 44.64 26.34 -5.86
C THR A 23 43.48 27.29 -5.63
N PRO A 24 43.57 28.24 -4.68
CA PRO A 24 42.46 29.12 -4.36
C PRO A 24 42.30 30.21 -5.43
N PRO A 25 41.11 30.47 -5.99
CA PRO A 25 40.88 31.65 -6.81
C PRO A 25 40.65 32.89 -5.93
N LYS A 26 41.03 34.04 -6.49
CA LYS A 26 40.94 35.37 -5.89
C LYS A 26 39.48 35.84 -5.76
N ASN A 27 39.24 36.66 -4.73
CA ASN A 27 37.99 37.35 -4.38
C ASN A 27 37.21 37.91 -5.58
N ASP A 28 36.05 37.31 -5.87
CA ASP A 28 34.95 37.99 -6.56
C ASP A 28 33.84 38.34 -5.54
N PRO A 29 33.15 39.48 -5.69
CA PRO A 29 32.12 39.91 -4.75
C PRO A 29 30.86 39.03 -4.84
N PRO A 30 30.08 38.88 -3.74
CA PRO A 30 28.92 38.00 -3.70
C PRO A 30 27.81 38.48 -4.65
N PRO A 31 27.07 37.55 -5.30
CA PRO A 31 25.95 37.91 -6.15
C PRO A 31 24.79 38.47 -5.33
N ALA A 32 24.11 39.47 -5.89
CA ALA A 32 22.97 40.15 -5.27
C ALA A 32 21.80 39.17 -4.97
N PRO A 33 21.02 39.42 -3.90
CA PRO A 33 19.89 38.57 -3.55
C PRO A 33 18.82 38.57 -4.64
N PRO A 34 18.14 37.43 -4.90
CA PRO A 34 17.12 37.35 -5.94
C PRO A 34 15.93 38.25 -5.59
N THR A 35 15.69 39.20 -6.48
CA THR A 35 14.57 40.15 -6.47
C THR A 35 13.23 39.44 -6.59
N SER A 36 12.32 39.80 -5.67
CA SER A 36 10.85 39.76 -5.74
C SER A 36 10.18 38.53 -6.39
N LEU A 37 9.60 37.69 -5.53
CA LEU A 37 8.53 36.74 -5.86
C LEU A 37 7.41 37.47 -6.63
N SER A 38 7.14 37.03 -7.86
CA SER A 38 5.94 37.38 -8.62
C SER A 38 4.67 36.99 -7.83
N PRO A 39 3.56 37.73 -7.94
CA PRO A 39 2.32 37.40 -7.24
C PRO A 39 1.84 36.00 -7.63
N SER A 40 1.57 35.17 -6.62
CA SER A 40 1.10 33.79 -6.75
C SER A 40 -0.11 33.70 -7.68
N ARG A 41 0.02 32.98 -8.81
CA ARG A 41 -1.11 32.62 -9.66
C ARG A 41 -2.10 31.78 -8.84
N ILE A 42 -3.32 32.26 -8.65
CA ILE A 42 -4.38 31.53 -7.93
C ILE A 42 -4.80 30.34 -8.79
N THR A 43 -4.49 29.14 -8.33
CA THR A 43 -4.85 27.89 -9.02
C THR A 43 -6.25 27.46 -8.58
N PRO A 44 -7.22 27.25 -9.49
CA PRO A 44 -8.55 26.75 -9.10
C PRO A 44 -8.48 25.35 -8.48
N ILE A 45 -9.20 25.18 -7.37
CA ILE A 45 -9.33 23.90 -6.64
C ILE A 45 -10.16 22.94 -7.50
N ARG A 46 -9.62 21.74 -7.74
CA ARG A 46 -10.32 20.65 -8.44
C ARG A 46 -10.88 19.65 -7.45
N VAL A 47 -12.17 19.35 -7.56
CA VAL A 47 -12.85 18.45 -6.64
C VAL A 47 -13.61 17.37 -7.40
N ALA A 48 -13.23 16.11 -7.15
CA ALA A 48 -13.95 14.97 -7.69
C ALA A 48 -15.26 14.74 -6.92
N TYR A 49 -16.30 14.36 -7.65
CA TYR A 49 -17.52 13.82 -7.07
C TYR A 49 -18.02 12.65 -7.92
N GLN A 50 -18.84 11.77 -7.34
CA GLN A 50 -19.47 10.70 -8.11
C GLN A 50 -20.78 11.19 -8.73
N GLY A 51 -20.93 10.97 -10.03
CA GLY A 51 -22.14 11.29 -10.79
C GLY A 51 -21.92 12.26 -11.95
N GLU A 52 -23.03 12.66 -12.58
CA GLU A 52 -23.07 13.60 -13.70
C GLU A 52 -23.13 15.07 -13.23
N PRO A 53 -22.80 16.05 -14.09
CA PRO A 53 -23.02 17.48 -13.81
C PRO A 53 -24.47 17.75 -13.37
N GLY A 54 -24.63 18.49 -12.27
CA GLY A 54 -25.93 18.76 -11.64
C GLY A 54 -26.38 17.72 -10.61
N ALA A 55 -25.62 16.65 -10.36
CA ALA A 55 -25.91 15.73 -9.26
C ALA A 55 -25.87 16.43 -7.89
N TYR A 56 -26.49 15.83 -6.87
CA TYR A 56 -26.45 16.37 -5.51
C TYR A 56 -25.02 16.51 -4.96
N SER A 57 -24.11 15.60 -5.34
CA SER A 57 -22.69 15.68 -4.98
C SER A 57 -21.99 16.90 -5.61
N ASP A 58 -22.32 17.26 -6.85
CA ASP A 58 -21.83 18.49 -7.51
C ASP A 58 -22.32 19.73 -6.77
N LYS A 59 -23.63 19.79 -6.49
CA LYS A 59 -24.24 20.91 -5.78
C LYS A 59 -23.66 21.07 -4.36
N SER A 60 -23.52 19.98 -3.62
CA SER A 60 -22.88 19.95 -2.29
C SER A 60 -21.44 20.48 -2.33
N THR A 61 -20.66 20.09 -3.35
CA THR A 61 -19.30 20.58 -3.56
C THR A 61 -19.25 22.10 -3.75
N ARG A 62 -20.13 22.64 -4.59
CA ARG A 62 -20.22 24.08 -4.88
C ARG A 62 -20.76 24.89 -3.70
N GLU A 63 -21.67 24.33 -2.91
CA GLU A 63 -22.19 24.97 -1.70
C GLU A 63 -21.12 25.07 -0.61
N LEU A 64 -20.33 24.00 -0.42
CA LEU A 64 -19.26 23.96 0.57
C LEU A 64 -18.08 24.87 0.19
N LEU A 65 -17.57 24.78 -1.05
CA LEU A 65 -16.32 25.42 -1.47
C LEU A 65 -16.52 26.73 -2.24
N GLY A 66 -17.74 27.01 -2.67
CA GLY A 66 -18.09 28.17 -3.48
C GLY A 66 -18.27 27.84 -4.97
N PRO A 67 -18.91 28.75 -5.73
CA PRO A 67 -19.33 28.49 -7.11
C PRO A 67 -18.17 28.34 -8.11
N ASN A 68 -17.01 28.90 -7.78
CA ASN A 68 -15.83 28.98 -8.66
C ASN A 68 -14.90 27.74 -8.55
N VAL A 69 -15.31 26.69 -7.84
CA VAL A 69 -14.61 25.41 -7.79
C VAL A 69 -14.74 24.67 -9.12
N VAL A 70 -13.70 23.93 -9.51
CA VAL A 70 -13.75 23.02 -10.66
C VAL A 70 -14.21 21.65 -10.16
N ALA A 71 -15.52 21.43 -10.17
CA ALA A 71 -16.13 20.15 -9.81
C ALA A 71 -16.10 19.18 -11.00
N ILE A 72 -15.54 17.98 -10.82
CA ILE A 72 -15.35 16.97 -11.87
C ILE A 72 -16.10 15.70 -11.50
N GLY A 73 -17.06 15.33 -12.33
CA GLY A 73 -17.87 14.11 -12.16
C GLY A 73 -17.15 12.86 -12.63
N TYR A 74 -17.20 11.80 -11.82
CA TYR A 74 -16.69 10.47 -12.15
C TYR A 74 -17.78 9.39 -12.04
N PRO A 75 -17.66 8.27 -12.76
CA PRO A 75 -18.72 7.26 -12.83
C PRO A 75 -18.97 6.53 -11.51
N ASN A 76 -17.94 6.34 -10.68
CA ASN A 76 -18.04 5.61 -9.41
C ASN A 76 -17.18 6.24 -8.29
N PHE A 77 -17.43 5.83 -7.05
CA PHE A 77 -16.73 6.36 -5.89
C PHE A 77 -15.23 6.04 -5.92
N GLU A 78 -14.85 4.80 -6.25
CA GLU A 78 -13.44 4.40 -6.28
C GLU A 78 -12.60 5.28 -7.22
N ARG A 79 -13.14 5.65 -8.38
CA ARG A 79 -12.46 6.55 -9.32
C ARG A 79 -12.19 7.93 -8.73
N CYS A 80 -13.09 8.43 -7.87
CA CYS A 80 -12.89 9.68 -7.13
C CYS A 80 -11.73 9.57 -6.14
N TYR A 81 -11.67 8.48 -5.35
CA TYR A 81 -10.54 8.21 -4.46
C TYR A 81 -9.22 8.12 -5.23
N ARG A 82 -9.23 7.40 -6.35
CA ARG A 82 -8.06 7.25 -7.21
C ARG A 82 -7.59 8.58 -7.77
N ALA A 83 -8.51 9.45 -8.21
CA ALA A 83 -8.18 10.79 -8.73
C ALA A 83 -7.48 11.66 -7.68
N VAL A 84 -7.90 11.59 -6.41
CA VAL A 84 -7.22 12.29 -5.32
C VAL A 84 -5.87 11.64 -5.02
N ALA A 85 -5.81 10.30 -4.98
CA ALA A 85 -4.57 9.58 -4.70
C ALA A 85 -3.49 9.82 -5.78
N SER A 86 -3.89 9.93 -7.05
CA SER A 86 -3.00 10.22 -8.20
C SER A 86 -2.74 11.70 -8.44
N ARG A 87 -3.27 12.60 -7.60
CA ARG A 87 -3.18 14.07 -7.74
C ARG A 87 -3.79 14.64 -9.03
N GLU A 88 -4.65 13.87 -9.69
CA GLU A 88 -5.50 14.35 -10.78
C GLU A 88 -6.53 15.37 -10.28
N VAL A 89 -6.93 15.29 -9.02
CA VAL A 89 -7.72 16.32 -8.33
C VAL A 89 -7.14 16.60 -6.94
N ASP A 90 -7.57 17.71 -6.33
CA ASP A 90 -7.08 18.12 -5.02
C ASP A 90 -7.86 17.44 -3.89
N TYR A 91 -9.18 17.35 -4.05
CA TYR A 91 -10.09 16.76 -3.08
C TYR A 91 -11.16 15.91 -3.76
N CYS A 92 -11.87 15.10 -2.99
CA CYS A 92 -13.16 14.55 -3.42
C CYS A 92 -14.25 14.81 -2.37
N CYS A 93 -15.46 15.13 -2.83
CA CYS A 93 -16.62 15.38 -1.98
C CYS A 93 -17.61 14.22 -2.14
N LEU A 94 -17.72 13.36 -1.13
CA LEU A 94 -18.41 12.08 -1.23
C LEU A 94 -19.48 11.93 -0.14
N PRO A 95 -20.66 11.39 -0.47
CA PRO A 95 -21.73 11.16 0.50
C PRO A 95 -21.41 9.96 1.38
N VAL A 96 -21.58 10.07 2.69
CA VAL A 96 -21.32 8.97 3.64
C VAL A 96 -22.57 8.53 4.40
N GLU A 97 -23.59 9.36 4.47
CA GLU A 97 -24.81 9.09 5.22
C GLU A 97 -25.98 9.92 4.68
N ASN A 98 -27.16 9.34 4.60
CA ASN A 98 -28.41 10.02 4.27
C ASN A 98 -29.44 9.75 5.38
N SER A 99 -30.23 10.76 5.75
CA SER A 99 -31.20 10.64 6.85
C SER A 99 -32.31 9.60 6.59
N LEU A 100 -32.65 9.34 5.33
CA LEU A 100 -33.66 8.36 4.93
C LEU A 100 -33.05 6.99 4.54
N GLY A 101 -31.85 7.01 3.95
CA GLY A 101 -31.18 5.81 3.41
C GLY A 101 -30.12 5.18 4.32
N GLY A 102 -29.71 5.85 5.40
CA GLY A 102 -28.64 5.40 6.28
C GLY A 102 -27.24 5.61 5.70
N SER A 103 -26.27 4.83 6.20
CA SER A 103 -24.85 4.96 5.83
C SER A 103 -24.52 4.35 4.46
N ILE A 104 -23.68 5.06 3.71
CA ILE A 104 -23.14 4.61 2.42
C ILE A 104 -21.82 3.89 2.66
N HIS A 105 -21.95 2.59 2.94
CA HIS A 105 -20.87 1.70 3.36
C HIS A 105 -19.68 1.62 2.41
N GLU A 106 -19.90 1.74 1.10
CA GLU A 106 -18.84 1.68 0.08
C GLU A 106 -17.79 2.78 0.30
N ASN A 107 -18.21 4.00 0.66
CA ASN A 107 -17.28 5.10 0.91
C ASN A 107 -16.45 4.88 2.18
N TYR A 108 -17.02 4.28 3.23
CA TYR A 108 -16.24 3.88 4.41
C TYR A 108 -15.18 2.82 4.08
N ASP A 109 -15.52 1.83 3.25
CA ASP A 109 -14.58 0.80 2.82
C ASP A 109 -13.44 1.38 1.96
N LEU A 110 -13.76 2.34 1.09
CA LEU A 110 -12.77 3.03 0.27
C LEU A 110 -11.83 3.91 1.11
N MET A 111 -12.32 4.62 2.14
CA MET A 111 -11.45 5.33 3.10
C MET A 111 -10.46 4.41 3.83
N LEU A 112 -10.83 3.14 4.04
CA LEU A 112 -9.92 2.17 4.65
C LEU A 112 -8.83 1.70 3.67
N ARG A 113 -9.16 1.59 2.37
CA ARG A 113 -8.23 1.14 1.32
C ARG A 113 -7.27 2.24 0.88
N TYR A 114 -7.75 3.47 0.76
CA TYR A 114 -6.97 4.63 0.33
C TYR A 114 -6.50 5.43 1.55
N ASP A 115 -5.31 6.02 1.47
CA ASP A 115 -4.74 6.83 2.55
C ASP A 115 -5.18 8.30 2.45
N LEU A 116 -6.49 8.51 2.31
CA LEU A 116 -7.10 9.84 2.33
C LEU A 116 -7.62 10.15 3.73
N THR A 117 -7.72 11.44 4.03
CA THR A 117 -8.22 11.93 5.31
C THR A 117 -9.35 12.93 5.14
N VAL A 118 -10.26 12.95 6.10
CA VAL A 118 -11.39 13.88 6.13
C VAL A 118 -10.90 15.27 6.52
N VAL A 119 -11.14 16.24 5.64
CA VAL A 119 -10.72 17.65 5.84
C VAL A 119 -11.89 18.58 6.15
N ALA A 120 -13.11 18.22 5.75
CA ALA A 120 -14.33 18.94 6.09
C ALA A 120 -15.55 18.01 5.94
N GLU A 121 -16.67 18.43 6.52
CA GLU A 121 -17.98 17.81 6.29
C GLU A 121 -18.97 18.84 5.74
N HIS A 122 -20.03 18.38 5.10
CA HIS A 122 -21.15 19.22 4.69
C HIS A 122 -22.48 18.48 4.88
N GLU A 123 -23.37 19.05 5.69
CA GLU A 123 -24.75 18.58 5.82
C GLU A 123 -25.61 19.28 4.77
N PHE A 124 -25.97 18.53 3.72
CA PHE A 124 -26.63 19.05 2.54
C PHE A 124 -28.12 18.67 2.54
N ARG A 125 -29.01 19.67 2.43
CA ARG A 125 -30.46 19.43 2.32
C ARG A 125 -30.82 19.06 0.88
N VAL A 126 -31.36 17.86 0.71
CA VAL A 126 -31.85 17.39 -0.59
C VAL A 126 -33.22 18.02 -0.84
N LYS A 127 -33.33 18.83 -1.89
CA LYS A 127 -34.59 19.42 -2.36
C LYS A 127 -34.82 19.00 -3.80
N HIS A 128 -35.95 18.36 -4.07
CA HIS A 128 -36.30 17.89 -5.41
C HIS A 128 -37.02 19.01 -6.17
N CYS A 129 -36.71 19.13 -7.46
CA CYS A 129 -37.33 20.07 -8.38
C CYS A 129 -37.98 19.31 -9.55
N LEU A 130 -39.17 19.76 -9.97
CA LEU A 130 -39.82 19.27 -11.19
C LEU A 130 -39.32 20.08 -12.39
N LEU A 131 -38.48 19.47 -13.24
CA LEU A 131 -37.80 20.15 -14.34
C LEU A 131 -38.40 19.75 -15.70
N ALA A 132 -38.71 20.72 -16.55
CA ALA A 132 -39.22 20.47 -17.90
C ALA A 132 -38.53 21.36 -18.94
N LYS A 133 -38.76 21.10 -20.24
CA LYS A 133 -38.26 22.01 -21.28
C LYS A 133 -38.86 23.42 -21.13
N PRO A 134 -38.11 24.47 -21.50
CA PRO A 134 -38.63 25.83 -21.51
C PRO A 134 -39.92 25.94 -22.31
N GLY A 135 -40.93 26.61 -21.76
CA GLY A 135 -42.23 26.84 -22.38
C GLY A 135 -43.30 25.77 -22.13
N ILE A 136 -42.93 24.60 -21.59
CA ILE A 136 -43.89 23.56 -21.20
C ILE A 136 -44.56 23.96 -19.89
N LYS A 137 -45.89 23.90 -19.85
CA LYS A 137 -46.66 24.12 -18.63
C LYS A 137 -46.84 22.83 -17.84
N ARG A 138 -47.07 22.98 -16.54
CA ARG A 138 -47.24 21.84 -15.63
C ARG A 138 -48.39 20.90 -16.04
N GLU A 139 -49.46 21.46 -16.59
CA GLU A 139 -50.65 20.69 -17.02
C GLU A 139 -50.37 19.79 -18.24
N GLU A 140 -49.28 20.03 -18.97
CA GLU A 140 -48.89 19.24 -20.15
C GLU A 140 -48.05 18.01 -19.77
N ILE A 141 -47.57 17.94 -18.52
CA ILE A 141 -46.75 16.84 -18.01
C ILE A 141 -47.61 15.62 -17.69
N LYS A 142 -47.26 14.49 -18.29
CA LYS A 142 -47.88 13.17 -18.06
C LYS A 142 -46.96 12.21 -17.32
N PHE A 143 -45.65 12.38 -17.49
CA PHE A 143 -44.65 11.47 -16.95
C PHE A 143 -43.58 12.23 -16.16
N ALA A 144 -43.06 11.62 -15.09
CA ALA A 144 -41.89 12.10 -14.36
C ALA A 144 -40.80 11.01 -14.34
N ILE A 145 -39.58 11.35 -14.77
CA ILE A 145 -38.43 10.44 -14.77
C ILE A 145 -37.41 10.81 -13.70
N SER A 146 -36.94 9.83 -12.92
CA SER A 146 -35.85 9.99 -11.96
C SER A 146 -35.34 8.65 -11.44
N HIS A 147 -34.31 8.70 -10.58
CA HIS A 147 -33.91 7.55 -9.78
C HIS A 147 -35.10 7.02 -8.94
N PRO A 148 -35.29 5.69 -8.78
CA PRO A 148 -36.42 5.13 -8.03
C PRO A 148 -36.61 5.73 -6.64
N GLN A 149 -35.52 6.04 -5.94
CA GLN A 149 -35.58 6.63 -4.60
C GLN A 149 -36.08 8.08 -4.62
N ALA A 150 -35.75 8.87 -5.64
CA ALA A 150 -36.25 10.24 -5.77
C ALA A 150 -37.75 10.26 -6.13
N LEU A 151 -38.19 9.33 -7.00
CA LEU A 151 -39.60 9.15 -7.32
C LEU A 151 -40.42 8.75 -6.08
N ALA A 152 -39.92 7.80 -5.29
CA ALA A 152 -40.57 7.36 -4.06
C ALA A 152 -40.66 8.47 -3.00
N GLN A 153 -39.70 9.41 -3.00
CA GLN A 153 -39.68 10.58 -2.11
C GLN A 153 -40.62 11.70 -2.57
N CYS A 154 -41.23 11.61 -3.74
CA CYS A 154 -42.15 12.63 -4.28
C CYS A 154 -43.51 12.01 -4.67
N ASP A 155 -43.86 10.84 -4.13
CA ASP A 155 -44.99 10.03 -4.59
C ASP A 155 -46.33 10.73 -4.33
N ASN A 156 -46.51 11.41 -3.19
CA ASN A 156 -47.76 12.12 -2.92
C ASN A 156 -47.94 13.30 -3.88
N TYR A 157 -46.87 14.06 -4.13
CA TYR A 157 -46.88 15.17 -5.07
C TYR A 157 -47.23 14.69 -6.49
N LEU A 158 -46.59 13.63 -6.98
CA LEU A 158 -46.85 13.08 -8.31
C LEU A 158 -48.28 12.55 -8.47
N ARG A 159 -48.78 11.80 -7.46
CA ARG A 159 -50.17 11.31 -7.46
C ARG A 159 -51.18 12.43 -7.43
N GLY A 160 -50.92 13.51 -6.68
CA GLY A 160 -51.79 14.68 -6.60
C GLY A 160 -51.99 15.38 -7.95
N LEU A 161 -51.01 15.27 -8.86
CA LEU A 161 -51.06 15.82 -10.21
C LEU A 161 -51.41 14.80 -11.30
N GLY A 162 -51.60 13.53 -10.95
CA GLY A 162 -51.85 12.45 -11.92
C GLY A 162 -50.66 12.17 -12.86
N ILE A 163 -49.43 12.51 -12.43
CA ILE A 163 -48.21 12.29 -13.20
C ILE A 163 -47.68 10.87 -12.94
N ALA A 164 -47.42 10.11 -13.99
CA ALA A 164 -46.91 8.75 -13.87
C ALA A 164 -45.39 8.72 -13.63
N PRO A 165 -44.89 8.13 -12.52
CA PRO A 165 -43.47 8.00 -12.25
C PRO A 165 -42.84 6.90 -13.12
N ILE A 166 -41.70 7.18 -13.74
CA ILE A 166 -40.95 6.22 -14.55
C ILE A 166 -39.50 6.16 -14.06
N PRO A 167 -39.04 5.00 -13.53
CA PRO A 167 -37.70 4.87 -12.98
C PRO A 167 -36.64 4.88 -14.08
N VAL A 168 -35.58 5.66 -13.86
CA VAL A 168 -34.35 5.67 -14.66
C VAL A 168 -33.13 5.66 -13.74
N TYR A 169 -31.92 5.62 -14.31
CA TYR A 169 -30.71 5.33 -13.55
C TYR A 169 -30.26 6.44 -12.59
N ASP A 170 -30.38 7.72 -12.96
CA ASP A 170 -29.85 8.83 -12.16
C ASP A 170 -30.74 10.07 -12.23
N THR A 171 -30.71 10.87 -11.18
CA THR A 171 -31.44 12.15 -11.05
C THR A 171 -30.94 13.21 -12.04
N ALA A 172 -29.64 13.50 -12.07
CA ALA A 172 -29.08 14.47 -13.02
C ALA A 172 -29.10 13.93 -14.45
N GLY A 173 -28.88 12.62 -14.61
CA GLY A 173 -29.08 11.89 -15.85
C GLY A 173 -30.49 12.06 -16.43
N SER A 174 -31.55 12.08 -15.61
CA SER A 174 -32.91 12.37 -16.09
C SER A 174 -33.04 13.74 -16.75
N ALA A 175 -32.45 14.77 -16.15
CA ALA A 175 -32.47 16.12 -16.72
C ALA A 175 -31.72 16.16 -18.07
N LYS A 176 -30.59 15.45 -18.16
CA LYS A 176 -29.83 15.27 -19.40
C LYS A 176 -30.63 14.55 -20.48
N MET A 177 -31.35 13.47 -20.15
CA MET A 177 -32.20 12.72 -21.10
C MET A 177 -33.27 13.62 -21.74
N ILE A 178 -33.91 14.49 -20.96
CA ILE A 178 -34.90 15.46 -21.48
C ILE A 178 -34.24 16.50 -22.39
N ARG A 179 -33.09 17.04 -21.99
CA ARG A 179 -32.33 18.02 -22.78
C ARG A 179 -31.92 17.44 -24.13
N ASP A 180 -31.26 16.29 -24.10
CA ASP A 180 -30.65 15.66 -25.28
C ASP A 180 -31.68 14.96 -26.17
N ASN A 181 -32.90 14.75 -25.68
CA ASN A 181 -33.95 13.96 -26.34
C ASN A 181 -33.45 12.55 -26.72
N LYS A 182 -32.69 11.93 -25.81
CA LYS A 182 -32.08 10.61 -26.00
C LYS A 182 -32.26 9.77 -24.74
N GLY A 183 -32.52 8.48 -24.93
CA GLY A 183 -32.69 7.53 -23.82
C GLY A 183 -33.97 7.71 -23.01
N LEU A 184 -34.96 8.43 -23.55
CA LEU A 184 -36.27 8.55 -22.91
C LEU A 184 -37.03 7.20 -22.99
N PRO A 185 -37.74 6.81 -21.91
CA PRO A 185 -38.57 5.60 -21.90
C PRO A 185 -39.73 5.65 -22.91
N ASP A 186 -40.29 4.49 -23.25
CA ASP A 186 -41.38 4.38 -24.21
C ASP A 186 -42.61 5.21 -23.79
N GLY A 187 -43.16 5.98 -24.72
CA GLY A 187 -44.28 6.90 -24.49
C GLY A 187 -43.89 8.27 -23.90
N CYS A 188 -42.63 8.42 -23.47
CA CYS A 188 -42.08 9.70 -23.02
C CYS A 188 -41.57 10.52 -24.18
N THR A 189 -41.91 11.81 -24.19
CA THR A 189 -41.38 12.83 -25.10
C THR A 189 -40.91 14.03 -24.27
N PRO A 190 -39.96 14.83 -24.75
CA PRO A 190 -39.54 16.03 -24.01
C PRO A 190 -40.65 17.06 -23.75
N GLN A 191 -41.80 16.94 -24.41
CA GLN A 191 -42.95 17.83 -24.27
C GLN A 191 -43.95 17.37 -23.20
N ASN A 192 -44.02 16.07 -22.91
CA ASN A 192 -44.97 15.50 -21.94
C ASN A 192 -44.28 14.89 -20.70
N THR A 193 -42.97 15.07 -20.57
CA THR A 193 -42.16 14.42 -19.53
C THR A 193 -41.36 15.47 -18.76
N ALA A 194 -41.37 15.38 -17.44
CA ALA A 194 -40.53 16.15 -16.54
C ALA A 194 -39.47 15.25 -15.87
N ALA A 195 -38.35 15.84 -15.44
CA ALA A 195 -37.32 15.16 -14.65
C ALA A 195 -37.44 15.63 -13.20
N ILE A 196 -37.27 14.71 -12.25
CA ILE A 196 -37.07 15.08 -10.84
C ILE A 196 -35.56 15.08 -10.57
N ALA A 197 -35.00 16.25 -10.30
CA ALA A 197 -33.57 16.42 -10.03
C ALA A 197 -33.31 17.67 -9.19
N SER A 198 -32.03 18.01 -9.00
CA SER A 198 -31.64 19.25 -8.33
C SER A 198 -31.92 20.50 -9.20
N ASP A 199 -32.10 21.65 -8.57
CA ASP A 199 -32.11 22.96 -9.26
C ASP A 199 -30.83 23.22 -10.06
N LEU A 200 -29.68 22.72 -9.60
CA LEU A 200 -28.42 22.80 -10.33
C LEU A 200 -28.50 22.04 -11.65
N ALA A 201 -29.08 20.83 -11.67
CA ALA A 201 -29.31 20.10 -12.93
C ALA A 201 -30.23 20.89 -13.87
N GLY A 202 -31.25 21.58 -13.34
CA GLY A 202 -32.09 22.49 -14.11
C GLY A 202 -31.28 23.57 -14.83
N ARG A 203 -30.37 24.25 -14.11
CA ARG A 203 -29.48 25.26 -14.69
C ARG A 203 -28.49 24.65 -15.70
N THR A 204 -27.81 23.57 -15.32
CA THR A 204 -26.78 22.89 -16.13
C THR A 204 -27.34 22.42 -17.47
N TYR A 205 -28.54 21.84 -17.47
CA TYR A 205 -29.20 21.35 -18.66
C TYR A 205 -30.27 22.32 -19.16
N CYS A 206 -30.20 23.61 -18.81
CA CYS A 206 -31.08 24.71 -19.22
C CYS A 206 -32.60 24.44 -19.16
N LEU A 207 -33.06 23.55 -18.27
CA LEU A 207 -34.46 23.20 -18.08
C LEU A 207 -35.15 24.24 -17.20
N ASN A 208 -36.45 24.42 -17.40
CA ASN A 208 -37.27 25.27 -16.54
C ASN A 208 -37.69 24.49 -15.30
N CYS A 209 -37.55 25.10 -14.13
CA CYS A 209 -38.11 24.56 -12.90
C CYS A 209 -39.59 24.94 -12.83
N LEU A 210 -40.47 23.94 -12.79
CA LEU A 210 -41.91 24.14 -12.69
C LEU A 210 -42.35 24.33 -11.24
N ASP A 211 -41.88 23.46 -10.35
CA ASP A 211 -42.14 23.49 -8.91
C ASP A 211 -40.86 23.03 -8.18
N GLU A 212 -40.58 23.65 -7.02
CA GLU A 212 -39.43 23.35 -6.14
C GLU A 212 -39.91 22.82 -4.79
N GLY A 213 -39.11 21.95 -4.16
CA GLY A 213 -39.45 21.41 -2.84
C GLY A 213 -40.62 20.42 -2.92
N ILE A 214 -40.61 19.56 -3.93
CA ILE A 214 -41.69 18.60 -4.20
C ILE A 214 -41.57 17.29 -3.40
N GLU A 215 -40.53 17.18 -2.56
CA GLU A 215 -40.36 16.03 -1.67
C GLU A 215 -41.46 15.93 -0.61
N ASP A 216 -41.84 14.70 -0.28
CA ASP A 216 -42.84 14.38 0.74
C ASP A 216 -42.32 14.65 2.17
N ASP A 217 -41.01 14.53 2.38
CA ASP A 217 -40.34 14.75 3.66
C ASP A 217 -39.26 15.83 3.52
N ASP A 218 -39.45 16.92 4.25
CA ASP A 218 -38.61 18.11 4.22
C ASP A 218 -37.34 17.96 5.10
N THR A 219 -37.17 16.81 5.77
CA THR A 219 -36.02 16.45 6.62
C THR A 219 -35.01 15.52 5.93
N ASN A 220 -34.99 15.49 4.60
CA ASN A 220 -34.01 14.73 3.81
C ASN A 220 -32.65 15.44 3.75
N PHE A 221 -31.69 14.96 4.53
CA PHE A 221 -30.32 15.48 4.58
C PHE A 221 -29.32 14.38 4.20
N THR A 222 -28.32 14.77 3.43
CA THR A 222 -27.17 13.92 3.10
C THR A 222 -25.91 14.55 3.67
N ARG A 223 -25.16 13.78 4.45
CA ARG A 223 -23.86 14.18 4.95
C ARG A 223 -22.78 13.80 3.96
N PHE A 224 -22.05 14.80 3.48
CA PHE A 224 -20.89 14.67 2.62
C PHE A 224 -19.61 14.89 3.42
N LEU A 225 -18.55 14.17 3.05
CA LEU A 225 -17.20 14.41 3.53
C LEU A 225 -16.34 14.90 2.38
N LEU A 226 -15.57 15.96 2.63
CA LEU A 226 -14.48 16.38 1.77
C LEU A 226 -13.22 15.63 2.20
N LEU A 227 -12.63 14.87 1.30
CA LEU A 227 -11.44 14.06 1.53
C LEU A 227 -10.25 14.66 0.79
N GLY A 228 -9.08 14.68 1.44
CA GLY A 228 -7.82 15.13 0.89
C GLY A 228 -6.67 14.19 1.25
N ARG A 229 -5.50 14.45 0.67
CA ARG A 229 -4.26 13.71 1.00
C ARG A 229 -3.67 14.12 2.35
N ASN A 230 -3.84 15.40 2.72
CA ASN A 230 -3.28 15.98 3.93
C ASN A 230 -4.39 16.34 4.92
N GLY A 231 -4.15 16.04 6.20
CA GLY A 231 -5.06 16.40 7.29
C GLY A 231 -5.05 17.89 7.58
N VAL A 232 -6.06 18.34 8.31
CA VAL A 232 -6.21 19.74 8.73
C VAL A 232 -6.18 19.93 10.24
N SER A 233 -5.84 18.90 11.00
CA SER A 233 -5.92 18.90 12.46
C SER A 233 -5.04 19.98 13.10
N GLN A 234 -3.90 20.30 12.51
CA GLN A 234 -3.01 21.38 12.93
C GLN A 234 -3.63 22.79 12.85
N TYR A 235 -4.70 22.96 12.06
CA TYR A 235 -5.42 24.23 11.93
C TYR A 235 -6.62 24.33 12.87
N LEU A 236 -6.92 23.27 13.64
CA LEU A 236 -7.98 23.25 14.63
C LEU A 236 -7.50 23.89 15.93
N GLY A 237 -7.63 25.22 16.01
CA GLY A 237 -7.43 25.92 17.27
C GLY A 237 -8.51 25.57 18.31
N LYS A 238 -8.23 25.80 19.60
CA LYS A 238 -9.13 25.46 20.73
C LYS A 238 -10.57 26.01 20.62
N ASN A 239 -10.78 27.06 19.84
CA ASN A 239 -12.09 27.72 19.70
C ASN A 239 -12.89 27.24 18.46
N ILE A 240 -12.38 26.25 17.73
CA ILE A 240 -13.05 25.70 16.55
C ILE A 240 -13.73 24.41 16.96
N PRO A 241 -15.09 24.34 16.94
CA PRO A 241 -15.80 23.09 17.15
C PRO A 241 -15.31 22.06 16.15
N SER A 242 -14.80 20.95 16.65
CA SER A 242 -14.10 19.94 15.88
C SER A 242 -14.78 18.59 16.03
N LYS A 243 -14.67 17.78 14.98
CA LYS A 243 -15.13 16.40 14.95
C LYS A 243 -13.99 15.52 14.51
N THR A 244 -13.84 14.37 15.16
CA THR A 244 -12.85 13.36 14.77
C THR A 244 -13.57 12.07 14.45
N SER A 245 -13.35 11.58 13.23
CA SER A 245 -13.88 10.30 12.76
C SER A 245 -12.83 9.21 12.93
N ILE A 246 -13.22 8.11 13.55
CA ILE A 246 -12.35 6.94 13.74
C ILE A 246 -13.04 5.66 13.32
N VAL A 247 -12.22 4.67 13.02
CA VAL A 247 -12.63 3.30 12.76
C VAL A 247 -11.78 2.35 13.58
N PHE A 248 -12.44 1.41 14.25
CA PHE A 248 -11.75 0.45 15.10
C PHE A 248 -12.42 -0.93 15.07
N THR A 249 -11.65 -1.95 15.44
CA THR A 249 -12.13 -3.32 15.64
C THR A 249 -11.81 -3.77 17.05
N LEU A 250 -12.68 -4.63 17.61
CA LEU A 250 -12.57 -5.10 18.98
C LEU A 250 -12.49 -6.63 19.02
N PRO A 251 -11.88 -7.20 20.08
CA PRO A 251 -12.02 -8.62 20.36
C PRO A 251 -13.50 -8.97 20.58
N ASP A 252 -13.89 -10.13 20.05
CA ASP A 252 -15.26 -10.64 20.13
C ASP A 252 -15.56 -11.18 21.52
N THR A 253 -15.80 -10.27 22.48
CA THR A 253 -16.05 -10.56 23.89
C THR A 253 -17.19 -9.70 24.42
N ALA A 254 -17.96 -10.25 25.36
CA ALA A 254 -19.07 -9.51 25.98
C ALA A 254 -18.59 -8.20 26.63
N GLY A 255 -19.31 -7.11 26.37
CA GLY A 255 -18.98 -5.78 26.89
C GLY A 255 -17.79 -5.07 26.23
N ALA A 256 -17.21 -5.62 25.16
CA ALA A 256 -16.07 -4.99 24.48
C ALA A 256 -16.40 -3.58 23.97
N LEU A 257 -17.57 -3.39 23.35
CA LEU A 257 -18.00 -2.06 22.87
C LEU A 257 -18.18 -1.06 24.02
N TYR A 258 -18.77 -1.49 25.14
CA TYR A 258 -18.93 -0.66 26.33
C TYR A 258 -17.56 -0.16 26.84
N LYS A 259 -16.56 -1.03 26.93
CA LYS A 259 -15.20 -0.66 27.36
C LYS A 259 -14.54 0.32 26.39
N ALA A 260 -14.74 0.13 25.09
CA ALA A 260 -14.25 1.04 24.05
C ALA A 260 -14.87 2.44 24.18
N LEU A 261 -16.18 2.53 24.34
CA LEU A 261 -16.88 3.82 24.49
C LEU A 261 -16.57 4.51 25.83
N ALA A 262 -16.38 3.74 26.90
CA ALA A 262 -15.97 4.26 28.20
C ALA A 262 -14.63 5.03 28.15
N CYS A 263 -13.76 4.75 27.16
CA CYS A 263 -12.52 5.49 26.96
C CYS A 263 -12.76 6.98 26.70
N PHE A 264 -13.86 7.33 26.04
CA PHE A 264 -14.24 8.71 25.71
C PHE A 264 -15.24 9.27 26.71
N ALA A 265 -16.25 8.50 27.09
CA ALA A 265 -17.31 8.97 27.99
C ALA A 265 -16.79 9.36 29.38
N LEU A 266 -15.78 8.65 29.92
CA LEU A 266 -15.14 9.01 31.20
C LEU A 266 -14.28 10.28 31.13
N ARG A 267 -14.15 10.89 29.95
CA ARG A 267 -13.41 12.12 29.68
C ARG A 267 -14.32 13.23 29.15
N ASP A 268 -15.64 13.07 29.32
CA ASP A 268 -16.67 14.02 28.87
C ASP A 268 -16.59 14.35 27.36
N ILE A 269 -16.22 13.34 26.55
CA ILE A 269 -16.19 13.47 25.08
C ILE A 269 -17.49 12.90 24.51
N ASP A 270 -18.28 13.77 23.89
CA ASP A 270 -19.55 13.42 23.23
C ASP A 270 -19.34 12.73 21.87
N PHE A 271 -20.34 11.95 21.48
CA PHE A 271 -20.41 11.29 20.17
C PHE A 271 -21.50 11.89 19.29
N SER A 272 -21.23 12.01 17.99
CA SER A 272 -22.25 12.37 16.99
C SER A 272 -22.64 11.21 16.08
N LYS A 273 -21.85 10.14 16.05
CA LYS A 273 -22.14 8.93 15.27
C LYS A 273 -21.51 7.71 15.93
N ILE A 274 -22.25 6.62 16.00
CA ILE A 274 -21.70 5.29 16.25
C ILE A 274 -22.41 4.26 15.36
N GLU A 275 -21.64 3.44 14.68
CA GLU A 275 -22.19 2.40 13.82
C GLU A 275 -21.33 1.14 13.87
N SER A 276 -21.98 -0.02 14.02
CA SER A 276 -21.33 -1.33 13.94
C SER A 276 -21.62 -1.97 12.58
N ARG A 277 -20.61 -2.59 11.98
CA ARG A 277 -20.75 -3.27 10.68
C ARG A 277 -19.98 -4.59 10.62
N PRO A 278 -20.62 -5.70 10.23
CA PRO A 278 -19.89 -6.94 9.96
C PRO A 278 -18.96 -6.74 8.74
N THR A 279 -17.71 -7.13 8.88
CA THR A 279 -16.63 -6.85 7.94
C THR A 279 -16.09 -8.14 7.32
N SER A 280 -15.73 -8.08 6.04
CA SER A 280 -15.20 -9.25 5.32
C SER A 280 -13.82 -9.68 5.85
N ALA A 281 -13.54 -10.99 5.79
CA ALA A 281 -12.24 -11.53 6.17
C ALA A 281 -11.07 -10.93 5.36
N SER A 282 -11.34 -10.50 4.11
CA SER A 282 -10.35 -9.85 3.24
C SER A 282 -9.98 -8.45 3.75
N LEU A 283 -10.96 -7.60 4.05
CA LEU A 283 -10.71 -6.27 4.62
C LEU A 283 -10.04 -6.39 6.00
N LEU A 284 -10.45 -7.34 6.84
CA LEU A 284 -9.79 -7.60 8.12
C LEU A 284 -8.36 -8.12 7.97
N SER A 285 -8.06 -8.93 6.94
CA SER A 285 -6.69 -9.38 6.68
C SER A 285 -5.82 -8.23 6.19
N PHE A 286 -6.36 -7.34 5.35
CA PHE A 286 -5.73 -6.09 4.92
C PHE A 286 -5.46 -5.15 6.11
N LEU A 287 -6.46 -4.94 6.98
CA LEU A 287 -6.31 -4.13 8.19
C LEU A 287 -5.34 -4.77 9.19
N LYS A 288 -5.31 -6.10 9.31
CA LYS A 288 -4.34 -6.83 10.13
C LYS A 288 -2.92 -6.74 9.58
N PHE A 289 -2.76 -6.74 8.25
CA PHE A 289 -1.46 -6.50 7.62
C PHE A 289 -0.95 -5.08 7.94
N ARG A 290 -1.82 -4.04 7.87
CA ARG A 290 -1.46 -2.68 8.34
C ARG A 290 -1.22 -2.60 9.86
N SER A 291 -1.96 -3.37 10.67
CA SER A 291 -1.87 -3.40 12.14
C SER A 291 -0.65 -4.18 12.66
N GLN A 292 -0.10 -5.14 11.91
CA GLN A 292 1.07 -5.94 12.33
C GLN A 292 2.38 -5.15 12.44
N ALA A 293 2.39 -3.87 12.07
CA ALA A 293 3.43 -2.90 12.44
C ALA A 293 3.42 -2.54 13.95
N MET A 294 2.34 -2.84 14.69
CA MET A 294 2.24 -2.64 16.15
C MET A 294 2.30 -4.00 16.86
N GLY A 295 3.52 -4.43 17.21
CA GLY A 295 3.83 -5.80 17.66
C GLY A 295 2.91 -6.39 18.74
N ARG A 296 2.11 -7.40 18.38
CA ARG A 296 1.47 -8.33 19.33
C ARG A 296 1.54 -9.79 18.87
N LYS A 297 1.75 -10.69 19.84
CA LYS A 297 1.91 -12.15 19.67
C LYS A 297 0.71 -12.80 18.96
N ARG A 298 1.01 -13.73 18.04
CA ARG A 298 0.06 -14.68 17.44
C ARG A 298 -0.78 -15.37 18.52
N ARG A 299 -2.10 -15.14 18.52
CA ARG A 299 -3.08 -15.97 19.25
C ARG A 299 -3.59 -17.11 18.36
N ASN A 300 -3.95 -18.22 19.00
CA ASN A 300 -4.31 -19.50 18.39
C ASN A 300 -5.36 -19.36 17.28
N ARG A 301 -5.13 -20.11 16.19
CA ARG A 301 -5.93 -20.15 14.95
C ARG A 301 -7.29 -20.85 15.09
N ALA A 302 -7.72 -21.19 16.30
CA ALA A 302 -8.76 -22.19 16.54
C ALA A 302 -10.21 -21.66 16.66
N GLU A 303 -10.44 -20.35 16.78
CA GLU A 303 -11.79 -19.77 16.76
C GLU A 303 -11.82 -18.56 15.83
N GLN A 304 -12.06 -18.81 14.54
CA GLN A 304 -12.46 -17.73 13.63
C GLN A 304 -13.98 -17.64 13.68
N THR A 305 -14.50 -16.76 14.55
CA THR A 305 -15.91 -16.39 14.51
C THR A 305 -16.23 -15.86 13.11
N ARG A 306 -17.31 -16.37 12.50
CA ARG A 306 -17.69 -16.07 11.10
C ARG A 306 -18.06 -14.59 10.89
N PHE A 307 -18.40 -13.89 11.97
CA PHE A 307 -18.78 -12.48 11.96
C PHE A 307 -17.79 -11.69 12.80
N ARG A 308 -17.14 -10.69 12.19
CA ARG A 308 -16.27 -9.73 12.86
C ARG A 308 -16.75 -8.33 12.54
N TYR A 309 -16.69 -7.43 13.52
CA TYR A 309 -17.26 -6.10 13.38
C TYR A 309 -16.18 -5.01 13.29
N CYS A 310 -16.39 -4.03 12.41
CA CYS A 310 -15.78 -2.72 12.50
C CYS A 310 -16.79 -1.74 13.11
N PHE A 311 -16.26 -0.79 13.86
CA PHE A 311 -17.04 0.29 14.45
C PHE A 311 -16.56 1.60 13.86
N TYR A 312 -17.49 2.41 13.35
CA TYR A 312 -17.26 3.78 12.94
C TYR A 312 -17.79 4.69 14.05
N LEU A 313 -16.98 5.63 14.50
CA LEU A 313 -17.31 6.55 15.59
C LEU A 313 -16.88 7.96 15.22
N ASP A 314 -17.80 8.90 15.36
CA ASP A 314 -17.48 10.32 15.34
C ASP A 314 -17.63 10.88 16.75
N PHE A 315 -16.57 11.52 17.25
CA PHE A 315 -16.58 12.20 18.53
C PHE A 315 -16.29 13.70 18.38
N LEU A 316 -16.86 14.50 19.26
CA LEU A 316 -16.87 15.97 19.20
C LEU A 316 -15.67 16.60 19.90
N ALA A 317 -14.46 16.25 19.45
CA ALA A 317 -13.21 16.87 19.88
C ALA A 317 -12.15 16.79 18.77
N SER A 318 -11.10 17.60 18.87
CA SER A 318 -9.92 17.49 18.01
C SER A 318 -9.07 16.30 18.44
N GLU A 319 -8.43 15.60 17.49
CA GLU A 319 -7.48 14.54 17.84
C GLU A 319 -6.24 15.06 18.61
N LEU A 320 -5.99 16.37 18.54
CA LEU A 320 -4.90 17.05 19.23
C LEU A 320 -5.27 17.50 20.65
N ASP A 321 -6.55 17.40 21.03
CA ASP A 321 -6.98 17.70 22.39
C ASP A 321 -6.44 16.63 23.35
N GLU A 322 -5.93 17.06 24.50
CA GLU A 322 -5.29 16.17 25.48
C GLU A 322 -6.24 15.04 25.94
N SER A 323 -7.51 15.36 26.20
CA SER A 323 -8.53 14.37 26.55
C SER A 323 -8.76 13.34 25.43
N ALA A 324 -8.81 13.79 24.17
CA ALA A 324 -8.98 12.92 23.02
C ALA A 324 -7.76 12.04 22.77
N GLN A 325 -6.54 12.56 22.94
CA GLN A 325 -5.31 11.79 22.84
C GLN A 325 -5.27 10.66 23.87
N TYR A 326 -5.63 10.95 25.13
CA TYR A 326 -5.73 9.92 26.17
C TYR A 326 -6.84 8.90 25.89
N ALA A 327 -7.99 9.32 25.36
CA ALA A 327 -9.08 8.43 24.98
C ALA A 327 -8.65 7.47 23.86
N LEU A 328 -8.00 8.01 22.82
CA LEU A 328 -7.49 7.23 21.68
C LEU A 328 -6.37 6.28 22.08
N ALA A 329 -5.45 6.72 22.95
CA ALA A 329 -4.40 5.86 23.49
C ALA A 329 -5.01 4.66 24.25
N HIS A 330 -5.97 4.92 25.14
CA HIS A 330 -6.64 3.86 25.91
C HIS A 330 -7.47 2.93 25.02
N LEU A 331 -8.14 3.45 23.98
CA LEU A 331 -8.84 2.62 22.99
C LEU A 331 -7.87 1.69 22.25
N ARG A 332 -6.71 2.21 21.83
CA ARG A 332 -5.68 1.43 21.11
C ARG A 332 -5.10 0.28 21.94
N GLU A 333 -5.10 0.37 23.27
CA GLU A 333 -4.66 -0.75 24.13
C GLU A 333 -5.58 -1.97 24.04
N GLN A 334 -6.87 -1.72 23.82
CA GLN A 334 -7.94 -2.72 23.86
C GLN A 334 -8.41 -3.16 22.47
N ALA A 335 -8.28 -2.29 21.46
CA ALA A 335 -8.69 -2.54 20.09
C ALA A 335 -7.69 -3.43 19.34
N ASP A 336 -8.19 -4.28 18.44
CA ASP A 336 -7.36 -5.07 17.51
C ASP A 336 -6.79 -4.19 16.39
N PHE A 337 -7.49 -3.10 16.07
CA PHE A 337 -7.14 -2.08 15.09
C PHE A 337 -7.85 -0.78 15.44
N CYS A 338 -7.20 0.36 15.27
CA CYS A 338 -7.80 1.68 15.41
C CYS A 338 -7.10 2.67 14.48
N ARG A 339 -7.85 3.37 13.63
CA ARG A 339 -7.35 4.40 12.73
C ARG A 339 -8.21 5.65 12.85
N VAL A 340 -7.55 6.81 12.89
CA VAL A 340 -8.21 8.10 12.72
C VAL A 340 -8.37 8.33 11.22
N LEU A 341 -9.62 8.57 10.79
CA LEU A 341 -9.96 8.88 9.41
C LEU A 341 -9.78 10.38 9.12
N GLY A 342 -9.93 11.23 10.13
CA GLY A 342 -9.60 12.64 10.06
C GLY A 342 -10.13 13.38 11.28
N SER A 343 -9.49 14.51 11.59
CA SER A 343 -9.97 15.49 12.56
C SER A 343 -10.16 16.82 11.83
N TYR A 344 -11.40 17.32 11.82
CA TYR A 344 -11.84 18.38 10.92
C TYR A 344 -12.88 19.28 11.61
N PRO A 345 -13.08 20.52 11.11
CA PRO A 345 -14.03 21.44 11.73
C PRO A 345 -15.47 20.95 11.50
N ALA A 346 -16.31 21.07 12.54
CA ALA A 346 -17.72 20.71 12.46
C ALA A 346 -18.56 21.81 11.79
N LYS A 347 -19.80 21.47 11.39
CA LYS A 347 -20.83 22.41 10.89
C LYS A 347 -20.45 23.12 9.59
N SER A 348 -19.98 22.38 8.59
CA SER A 348 -19.67 22.92 7.25
C SER A 348 -18.65 24.06 7.22
N ARG A 349 -17.75 24.11 8.22
CA ARG A 349 -16.68 25.11 8.29
C ARG A 349 -15.46 24.61 7.52
N LEU A 350 -14.64 25.55 7.03
CA LEU A 350 -13.36 25.27 6.40
C LEU A 350 -12.23 25.89 7.23
N VAL A 351 -11.06 25.24 7.25
CA VAL A 351 -9.85 25.73 7.93
C VAL A 351 -8.61 25.50 7.06
N GLY A 352 -7.54 26.24 7.36
CA GLY A 352 -6.23 26.06 6.72
C GLY A 352 -6.26 26.25 5.20
N PRO A 353 -5.47 25.47 4.44
CA PRO A 353 -5.31 25.64 3.00
C PRO A 353 -6.61 25.55 2.20
N VAL A 354 -7.56 24.73 2.65
CA VAL A 354 -8.86 24.57 1.99
C VAL A 354 -9.67 25.86 2.08
N LYS A 355 -9.66 26.50 3.26
CA LYS A 355 -10.34 27.78 3.48
C LYS A 355 -9.71 28.88 2.64
N ASP A 356 -8.39 28.99 2.70
CA ASP A 356 -7.65 30.05 2.00
C ASP A 356 -7.87 29.97 0.49
N ALA A 357 -7.84 28.76 -0.06
CA ALA A 357 -8.10 28.52 -1.47
C ALA A 357 -9.57 28.81 -1.85
N ALA A 358 -10.54 28.43 -1.01
CA ALA A 358 -11.96 28.72 -1.26
C ALA A 358 -12.25 30.23 -1.19
N GLU A 359 -11.62 30.97 -0.28
CA GLU A 359 -11.73 32.43 -0.18
C GLU A 359 -11.05 33.14 -1.36
N ALA A 360 -9.87 32.70 -1.76
CA ALA A 360 -9.20 33.20 -2.96
C ALA A 360 -10.07 33.05 -4.22
N LEU A 361 -10.78 31.92 -4.34
CA LEU A 361 -11.71 31.68 -5.45
C LEU A 361 -12.94 32.58 -5.39
N LYS A 362 -13.49 32.89 -4.21
CA LYS A 362 -14.63 33.81 -4.07
C LYS A 362 -14.32 35.23 -4.53
N ASN A 363 -13.06 35.66 -4.37
CA ASN A 363 -12.61 37.00 -4.75
C ASN A 363 -12.41 37.16 -6.27
N LEU A 364 -12.36 36.05 -7.03
CA LEU A 364 -12.43 36.06 -8.48
C LEU A 364 -13.91 36.17 -8.87
N GLY A 365 -14.34 37.33 -9.40
CA GLY A 365 -15.73 37.56 -9.76
C GLY A 365 -16.32 36.50 -10.72
N PRO A 366 -17.66 36.44 -10.91
CA PRO A 366 -18.37 35.36 -11.61
C PRO A 366 -18.08 35.20 -13.13
N GLY A 367 -17.02 35.83 -13.64
CA GLY A 367 -16.51 35.67 -15.01
C GLY A 367 -15.01 35.41 -15.12
N GLY A 368 -14.28 35.30 -14.00
CA GLY A 368 -12.84 34.99 -13.99
C GLY A 368 -12.50 33.50 -14.08
N ALA A 369 -13.50 32.64 -13.87
CA ALA A 369 -13.42 31.19 -14.09
C ALA A 369 -13.83 30.80 -15.52
N GLY A 370 -13.65 31.71 -16.49
CA GLY A 370 -13.87 31.43 -17.90
C GLY A 370 -12.83 30.44 -18.40
N GLU A 371 -13.31 29.26 -18.83
CA GLU A 371 -12.61 28.32 -19.72
C GLU A 371 -11.10 28.19 -19.49
N VAL A 372 -10.69 27.86 -18.26
CA VAL A 372 -9.46 27.08 -18.13
C VAL A 372 -9.86 25.67 -18.49
N SER A 373 -9.82 25.33 -19.79
CA SER A 373 -9.99 23.95 -20.22
C SER A 373 -8.99 23.09 -19.45
N VAL A 374 -9.43 21.92 -19.01
CA VAL A 374 -8.58 20.89 -18.39
C VAL A 374 -7.33 20.67 -19.25
N GLU A 375 -7.51 20.77 -20.57
CA GLU A 375 -6.52 20.65 -21.64
C GLU A 375 -5.43 21.75 -21.58
N ALA A 376 -5.78 23.03 -21.42
CA ALA A 376 -4.81 24.14 -21.40
C ALA A 376 -3.87 24.11 -20.18
N ARG A 377 -4.30 23.43 -19.10
CA ARG A 377 -3.53 23.27 -17.87
C ARG A 377 -2.75 21.96 -17.81
N GLU A 378 -3.24 20.91 -18.46
CA GLU A 378 -2.44 19.70 -18.71
C GLU A 378 -1.21 20.06 -19.56
N GLU A 379 -1.35 20.94 -20.56
CA GLU A 379 -0.24 21.45 -21.38
C GLU A 379 0.71 22.41 -20.61
N GLU A 380 0.22 23.26 -19.70
CA GLU A 380 1.08 24.15 -18.88
C GLU A 380 1.77 23.42 -17.70
N GLU A 381 1.12 22.44 -17.04
CA GLU A 381 1.74 21.59 -15.99
C GLU A 381 2.62 20.46 -16.57
N GLU A 382 2.46 20.10 -17.85
CA GLU A 382 3.40 19.25 -18.61
C GLU A 382 4.82 19.86 -18.71
N SER A 383 4.96 21.16 -18.47
CA SER A 383 6.13 21.93 -18.92
C SER A 383 7.31 22.04 -17.93
N ARG A 384 7.21 21.60 -16.67
CA ARG A 384 8.35 21.74 -15.72
C ARG A 384 9.36 20.60 -15.92
N LYS A 385 10.10 20.69 -17.02
CA LYS A 385 11.25 19.82 -17.30
C LYS A 385 12.30 20.01 -16.22
N LEU A 386 12.45 19.01 -15.36
CA LEU A 386 13.53 18.96 -14.37
C LEU A 386 14.87 18.75 -15.07
N ASN A 387 15.91 19.39 -14.53
CA ASN A 387 17.29 19.03 -14.80
C ASN A 387 17.72 17.97 -13.78
N VAL A 388 17.82 16.71 -14.21
CA VAL A 388 18.12 15.55 -13.36
C VAL A 388 19.54 15.08 -13.60
N GLY A 389 20.37 15.04 -12.56
CA GLY A 389 21.68 14.39 -12.60
C GLY A 389 21.63 13.01 -11.97
N VAL A 390 22.19 12.01 -12.63
CA VAL A 390 22.32 10.63 -12.11
C VAL A 390 23.79 10.34 -11.80
N VAL A 391 24.10 10.09 -10.52
CA VAL A 391 25.42 9.69 -10.05
C VAL A 391 25.43 8.17 -9.91
N GLY A 392 26.29 7.50 -10.68
CA GLY A 392 26.26 6.04 -10.83
C GLY A 392 25.33 5.65 -11.96
N TYR A 393 25.91 5.31 -13.11
CA TYR A 393 25.19 5.00 -14.35
C TYR A 393 25.37 3.53 -14.77
N GLY A 394 25.34 2.65 -13.76
CA GLY A 394 25.21 1.20 -13.95
C GLY A 394 23.78 0.79 -14.33
N ALA A 395 23.44 -0.49 -14.18
CA ALA A 395 22.15 -1.03 -14.64
C ALA A 395 20.92 -0.25 -14.12
N PHE A 396 20.92 0.11 -12.83
CA PHE A 396 19.82 0.84 -12.22
C PHE A 396 19.80 2.34 -12.58
N GLY A 397 20.96 3.00 -12.58
CA GLY A 397 21.09 4.40 -13.00
C GLY A 397 20.67 4.62 -14.44
N ARG A 398 21.00 3.69 -15.35
CA ARG A 398 20.51 3.67 -16.74
C ARG A 398 19.01 3.53 -16.84
N PHE A 399 18.43 2.61 -16.07
CA PHE A 399 17.00 2.40 -16.02
C PHE A 399 16.24 3.67 -15.61
N LEU A 400 16.70 4.35 -14.56
CA LEU A 400 16.12 5.63 -14.15
C LEU A 400 16.38 6.73 -15.18
N GLY A 401 17.61 6.84 -15.70
CA GLY A 401 18.00 7.85 -16.68
C GLY A 401 17.13 7.81 -17.94
N ARG A 402 16.96 6.63 -18.54
CA ARG A 402 16.07 6.41 -19.70
C ARG A 402 14.64 6.85 -19.41
N LYS A 403 14.13 6.57 -18.21
CA LYS A 403 12.75 6.88 -17.85
C LYS A 403 12.53 8.37 -17.67
N PHE A 404 13.44 9.05 -16.97
CA PHE A 404 13.38 10.51 -16.85
C PHE A 404 13.52 11.19 -18.22
N ALA A 405 14.40 10.70 -19.10
CA ALA A 405 14.55 11.20 -20.46
C ALA A 405 13.27 10.95 -21.30
N GLY A 406 12.68 9.76 -21.19
CA GLY A 406 11.47 9.36 -21.92
C GLY A 406 10.22 10.17 -21.57
N VAL A 407 10.13 10.71 -20.34
CA VAL A 407 9.05 11.65 -19.94
C VAL A 407 9.42 13.13 -20.19
N GLY A 408 10.52 13.40 -20.89
CA GLY A 408 10.89 14.73 -21.38
C GLY A 408 11.76 15.58 -20.44
N HIS A 409 12.30 15.03 -19.35
CA HIS A 409 13.26 15.73 -18.50
C HIS A 409 14.65 15.84 -19.16
N ARG A 410 15.44 16.83 -18.74
CA ARG A 410 16.85 16.92 -19.15
C ARG A 410 17.68 16.10 -18.18
N VAL A 411 18.28 15.01 -18.67
CA VAL A 411 19.02 14.08 -17.83
C VAL A 411 20.49 14.11 -18.19
N ARG A 412 21.34 14.20 -17.16
CA ARG A 412 22.79 14.05 -17.27
C ARG A 412 23.27 12.96 -16.34
N CYS A 413 24.40 12.33 -16.63
CA CYS A 413 24.97 11.31 -15.75
C CYS A 413 26.49 11.40 -15.60
N ILE A 414 26.97 10.87 -14.48
CA ILE A 414 28.39 10.59 -14.22
C ILE A 414 28.53 9.15 -13.73
N ASP A 415 29.63 8.51 -14.11
CA ASP A 415 29.99 7.17 -13.64
C ASP A 415 31.52 7.03 -13.55
N PRO A 416 32.05 6.27 -12.57
CA PRO A 416 33.49 5.98 -12.50
C PRO A 416 34.03 5.29 -13.75
N GLN A 417 33.19 4.53 -14.45
CA GLN A 417 33.51 3.91 -15.73
C GLN A 417 33.03 4.80 -16.88
N ASP A 418 33.69 4.70 -18.03
CA ASP A 418 33.21 5.39 -19.22
C ASP A 418 31.91 4.73 -19.72
N ARG A 419 30.80 5.44 -19.51
CA ARG A 419 29.45 5.04 -19.90
C ARG A 419 28.88 5.94 -21.02
N SER A 420 29.74 6.69 -21.72
CA SER A 420 29.33 7.66 -22.75
C SER A 420 28.42 7.06 -23.83
N LYS A 421 28.81 5.91 -24.41
CA LYS A 421 28.02 5.21 -25.43
C LYS A 421 26.66 4.72 -24.92
N GLU A 422 26.63 4.28 -23.67
CA GLU A 422 25.41 3.79 -23.03
C GLU A 422 24.45 4.94 -22.76
N ALA A 423 24.94 6.07 -22.25
CA ALA A 423 24.17 7.28 -22.02
C ALA A 423 23.64 7.89 -23.33
N GLU A 424 24.45 7.93 -24.39
CA GLU A 424 24.04 8.41 -25.70
C GLU A 424 22.85 7.61 -26.26
N GLY A 425 22.92 6.27 -26.20
CA GLY A 425 21.82 5.40 -26.60
C GLY A 425 20.56 5.54 -25.74
N ASP A 426 20.70 6.09 -24.53
CA ASP A 426 19.64 6.24 -23.54
C ASP A 426 19.03 7.67 -23.55
N GLY A 427 19.53 8.57 -24.42
CA GLY A 427 19.09 9.97 -24.49
C GLY A 427 19.57 10.82 -23.31
N VAL A 428 20.69 10.45 -22.67
CA VAL A 428 21.24 11.08 -21.47
C VAL A 428 22.61 11.71 -21.76
N GLU A 429 22.85 12.92 -21.26
CA GLU A 429 24.14 13.62 -21.41
C GLU A 429 25.19 13.05 -20.45
N TYR A 430 26.27 12.47 -20.96
CA TYR A 430 27.36 11.95 -20.13
C TYR A 430 28.40 13.03 -19.80
N HIS A 431 28.76 13.12 -18.52
CA HIS A 431 29.89 13.92 -18.05
C HIS A 431 31.02 13.01 -17.50
N PRO A 432 32.27 13.26 -17.89
CA PRO A 432 33.41 12.58 -17.26
C PRO A 432 33.57 12.98 -15.78
N MET A 433 34.08 12.06 -14.96
CA MET A 433 34.26 12.28 -13.51
C MET A 433 35.11 13.51 -13.15
N TYR A 434 36.07 13.90 -14.00
CA TYR A 434 36.89 15.10 -13.76
C TYR A 434 36.09 16.41 -13.88
N ASP A 435 34.91 16.38 -14.48
CA ASP A 435 34.01 17.51 -14.68
C ASP A 435 32.84 17.55 -13.67
N VAL A 436 32.98 16.88 -12.51
CA VAL A 436 31.90 16.77 -11.50
C VAL A 436 31.28 18.11 -11.09
N LYS A 437 32.07 19.19 -11.02
CA LYS A 437 31.55 20.54 -10.71
C LYS A 437 30.61 21.05 -11.80
N LYS A 438 30.97 20.83 -13.07
CA LYS A 438 30.14 21.21 -14.22
C LYS A 438 28.87 20.36 -14.27
N PHE A 439 29.00 19.06 -14.01
CA PHE A 439 27.85 18.15 -13.91
C PHE A 439 26.82 18.63 -12.88
N LEU A 440 27.25 19.01 -11.67
CA LEU A 440 26.36 19.45 -10.59
C LEU A 440 25.74 20.84 -10.80
N THR A 441 26.22 21.59 -11.78
CA THR A 441 25.72 22.93 -12.07
C THR A 441 24.35 22.86 -12.77
N ASP A 442 23.42 23.73 -12.36
CA ASP A 442 22.08 23.84 -12.97
C ASP A 442 21.21 22.56 -12.87
N LEU A 443 21.44 21.71 -11.86
CA LEU A 443 20.56 20.59 -11.56
C LEU A 443 19.44 20.96 -10.58
N ASP A 444 18.23 20.47 -10.82
CA ASP A 444 17.13 20.47 -9.86
C ASP A 444 17.25 19.28 -8.91
N VAL A 445 17.49 18.10 -9.48
CA VAL A 445 17.50 16.81 -8.78
C VAL A 445 18.82 16.09 -9.03
N VAL A 446 19.38 15.47 -7.99
CA VAL A 446 20.56 14.60 -8.06
C VAL A 446 20.19 13.23 -7.50
N VAL A 447 20.17 12.21 -8.35
CA VAL A 447 19.87 10.82 -7.98
C VAL A 447 21.18 10.07 -7.74
N LEU A 448 21.35 9.50 -6.55
CA LEU A 448 22.51 8.72 -6.13
C LEU A 448 22.23 7.22 -6.35
N ALA A 449 22.50 6.74 -7.57
CA ALA A 449 22.32 5.36 -8.00
C ALA A 449 23.65 4.57 -7.94
N VAL A 450 24.28 4.58 -6.77
CA VAL A 450 25.56 3.92 -6.51
C VAL A 450 25.40 2.69 -5.61
N PRO A 451 26.34 1.72 -5.65
CA PRO A 451 26.34 0.59 -4.74
C PRO A 451 26.34 1.04 -3.28
N HIS A 452 25.60 0.32 -2.42
CA HIS A 452 25.46 0.68 -1.01
C HIS A 452 26.80 0.71 -0.27
N ILE A 453 27.79 -0.08 -0.69
CA ILE A 453 29.13 -0.08 -0.06
C ILE A 453 29.96 1.17 -0.37
N ASP A 454 29.74 1.78 -1.54
CA ASP A 454 30.48 2.95 -2.00
C ASP A 454 29.77 4.26 -1.67
N PHE A 455 28.53 4.18 -1.17
CA PHE A 455 27.65 5.33 -0.97
C PHE A 455 28.30 6.45 -0.14
N GLU A 456 28.89 6.12 1.01
CA GLU A 456 29.53 7.10 1.88
C GLU A 456 30.78 7.73 1.24
N GLU A 457 31.60 6.93 0.56
CA GLU A 457 32.79 7.44 -0.15
C GLU A 457 32.40 8.37 -1.30
N VAL A 458 31.39 7.99 -2.09
CA VAL A 458 30.89 8.81 -3.19
C VAL A 458 30.33 10.14 -2.67
N VAL A 459 29.46 10.12 -1.66
CA VAL A 459 28.88 11.36 -1.10
C VAL A 459 29.97 12.28 -0.57
N ASN A 460 30.96 11.74 0.14
CA ASN A 460 32.08 12.52 0.66
C ASN A 460 33.03 13.05 -0.44
N GLY A 461 33.07 12.40 -1.61
CA GLY A 461 33.87 12.82 -2.77
C GLY A 461 33.19 13.89 -3.65
N LEU A 462 31.88 14.10 -3.49
CA LEU A 462 31.16 15.15 -4.21
C LEU A 462 31.41 16.53 -3.56
N PRO A 463 31.48 17.61 -4.34
CA PRO A 463 31.49 18.96 -3.80
C PRO A 463 30.09 19.31 -3.26
N THR A 464 29.81 18.92 -2.01
CA THR A 464 28.46 18.96 -1.43
C THR A 464 27.90 20.37 -1.30
N GLU A 465 28.73 21.41 -1.31
CA GLU A 465 28.28 22.81 -1.34
C GLU A 465 27.47 23.11 -2.60
N LEU A 466 27.78 22.45 -3.72
CA LEU A 466 27.03 22.58 -4.97
C LEU A 466 25.69 21.84 -4.94
N LEU A 467 25.36 21.11 -3.86
CA LEU A 467 24.05 20.48 -3.67
C LEU A 467 23.07 21.36 -2.89
N SER A 468 23.52 22.53 -2.41
CA SER A 468 22.67 23.55 -1.78
C SER A 468 21.49 23.91 -2.70
N GLY A 469 20.30 23.99 -2.09
CA GLY A 469 19.06 24.31 -2.79
C GLY A 469 18.61 23.30 -3.85
N LYS A 470 19.16 22.07 -3.89
CA LYS A 470 18.75 20.96 -4.79
C LYS A 470 18.01 19.86 -4.05
N LEU A 471 17.33 18.98 -4.79
CA LEU A 471 16.80 17.73 -4.26
C LEU A 471 17.82 16.60 -4.48
N VAL A 472 18.26 15.93 -3.41
CA VAL A 472 19.10 14.74 -3.48
C VAL A 472 18.23 13.51 -3.20
N VAL A 473 18.28 12.52 -4.09
CA VAL A 473 17.49 11.30 -4.00
C VAL A 473 18.42 10.11 -3.90
N GLU A 474 18.25 9.31 -2.85
CA GLU A 474 18.91 8.03 -2.69
C GLU A 474 17.98 6.88 -3.09
N VAL A 475 18.56 5.83 -3.69
CA VAL A 475 17.82 4.70 -4.28
C VAL A 475 18.34 3.31 -3.86
N CYS A 476 19.12 3.21 -2.78
CA CYS A 476 19.70 1.94 -2.35
C CYS A 476 18.64 1.01 -1.72
N PRO A 477 18.92 -0.31 -1.64
CA PRO A 477 18.00 -1.29 -1.01
C PRO A 477 17.81 -1.17 0.50
N LEU A 478 18.71 -0.46 1.17
CA LEU A 478 18.65 -0.19 2.61
C LEU A 478 18.88 1.30 2.76
N SER A 479 17.89 2.01 3.31
CA SER A 479 17.92 3.48 3.30
C SER A 479 18.38 4.08 4.62
N SER A 480 18.43 3.31 5.72
CA SER A 480 18.78 3.85 7.06
C SER A 480 20.22 4.33 7.15
N HIS A 481 21.17 3.60 6.55
CA HIS A 481 22.57 4.02 6.51
C HIS A 481 22.78 5.21 5.56
N PRO A 482 22.33 5.14 4.28
CA PRO A 482 22.42 6.29 3.38
C PRO A 482 21.76 7.56 3.91
N LYS A 483 20.58 7.46 4.52
CA LYS A 483 19.90 8.59 5.19
C LYS A 483 20.81 9.31 6.20
N LYS A 484 21.49 8.56 7.06
CA LYS A 484 22.44 9.12 8.05
C LYS A 484 23.62 9.82 7.39
N VAL A 485 24.15 9.24 6.31
CA VAL A 485 25.24 9.84 5.53
C VAL A 485 24.80 11.16 4.90
N LEU A 486 23.62 11.20 4.27
CA LEU A 486 23.09 12.41 3.63
C LEU A 486 22.81 13.53 4.62
N LEU A 487 22.15 13.22 5.76
CA LEU A 487 21.88 14.20 6.81
C LEU A 487 23.14 14.82 7.39
N LYS A 488 24.24 14.05 7.47
CA LYS A 488 25.53 14.52 7.98
C LYS A 488 26.32 15.35 6.96
N SER A 489 26.24 14.99 5.68
CA SER A 489 27.20 15.47 4.66
C SER A 489 26.64 16.56 3.75
N LEU A 490 25.31 16.66 3.61
CA LEU A 490 24.67 17.64 2.76
C LEU A 490 24.43 18.98 3.47
N PRO A 491 24.51 20.12 2.75
CA PRO A 491 24.15 21.43 3.26
C PRO A 491 22.77 21.43 3.91
N GLU A 492 22.56 22.27 4.93
CA GLU A 492 21.29 22.26 5.64
C GLU A 492 20.12 22.48 4.70
N ASP A 493 20.22 23.38 3.72
CA ASP A 493 19.18 23.82 2.78
C ASP A 493 18.89 22.86 1.62
N ALA A 494 19.66 21.78 1.45
CA ALA A 494 19.40 20.75 0.45
C ALA A 494 18.23 19.83 0.85
N ASP A 495 17.35 19.52 -0.09
CA ASP A 495 16.25 18.57 0.11
C ASP A 495 16.72 17.13 -0.07
N ILE A 496 16.11 16.17 0.65
CA ILE A 496 16.49 14.77 0.70
C ILE A 496 15.25 13.89 0.60
N ILE A 497 15.26 12.97 -0.36
CA ILE A 497 14.39 11.79 -0.40
C ILE A 497 15.27 10.54 -0.30
N CYS A 498 14.90 9.62 0.58
CA CYS A 498 15.37 8.25 0.51
C CYS A 498 14.29 7.42 -0.16
N SER A 499 14.63 6.63 -1.16
CA SER A 499 13.66 5.82 -1.88
C SER A 499 14.22 4.44 -2.14
N HIS A 500 13.31 3.48 -2.26
CA HIS A 500 13.64 2.15 -2.69
C HIS A 500 12.59 1.70 -3.71
N PRO A 501 12.89 1.84 -5.00
CA PRO A 501 12.03 1.35 -6.05
C PRO A 501 12.14 -0.18 -6.00
N MET A 502 11.08 -0.86 -5.54
CA MET A 502 11.01 -2.33 -5.42
C MET A 502 10.94 -3.04 -6.79
N PHE A 503 11.48 -2.40 -7.81
CA PHE A 503 11.47 -2.82 -9.20
C PHE A 503 12.70 -2.24 -9.90
N GLY A 504 13.38 -3.09 -10.67
CA GLY A 504 14.57 -2.72 -11.42
C GLY A 504 14.63 -3.40 -12.79
N PRO A 505 15.73 -3.22 -13.54
CA PRO A 505 15.89 -3.69 -14.93
C PRO A 505 15.56 -5.17 -15.16
N ALA A 506 15.70 -5.98 -14.12
CA ALA A 506 15.49 -7.42 -14.09
C ALA A 506 14.04 -7.84 -13.76
N LEU A 507 13.29 -7.02 -13.01
CA LEU A 507 11.96 -7.36 -12.50
C LEU A 507 10.83 -7.03 -13.50
N THR A 508 11.11 -6.36 -14.62
CA THR A 508 10.12 -5.85 -15.58
C THR A 508 9.75 -6.81 -16.72
N ARG A 509 10.27 -8.04 -16.75
CA ARG A 509 9.79 -9.07 -17.70
C ARG A 509 8.61 -9.85 -17.11
N SER A 510 7.42 -9.25 -17.04
CA SER A 510 6.18 -10.01 -16.80
C SER A 510 5.41 -10.18 -18.11
N LYS A 511 5.18 -11.44 -18.45
CA LYS A 511 4.33 -11.94 -19.54
C LYS A 511 2.92 -11.38 -19.43
N ASP A 512 2.35 -10.97 -20.56
CA ASP A 512 0.92 -10.71 -20.72
C ASP A 512 0.11 -11.93 -20.26
N GLU A 513 -0.75 -11.73 -19.26
CA GLU A 513 -1.84 -12.65 -18.92
C GLU A 513 -3.16 -12.05 -19.43
N THR A 514 -3.64 -12.54 -20.57
CA THR A 514 -5.06 -12.48 -20.94
C THR A 514 -5.61 -13.90 -21.12
N GLU A 515 -6.51 -14.24 -20.20
CA GLU A 515 -7.69 -15.10 -20.26
C GLU A 515 -7.81 -16.29 -21.24
N GLY A 516 -8.18 -17.45 -20.68
CA GLY A 516 -9.45 -18.13 -21.04
C GLY A 516 -9.62 -18.76 -22.43
N SER A 517 -9.29 -20.04 -22.53
CA SER A 517 -10.00 -21.09 -23.30
C SER A 517 -10.65 -20.73 -24.65
N SER A 518 -9.98 -21.05 -25.77
CA SER A 518 -10.52 -21.93 -26.82
C SER A 518 -9.42 -22.30 -27.82
N GLY A 519 -9.46 -23.52 -28.35
CA GLY A 519 -8.42 -24.08 -29.22
C GLY A 519 -8.28 -23.36 -30.56
N GLY A 520 -7.04 -23.25 -31.02
CA GLY A 520 -6.69 -22.75 -32.35
C GLY A 520 -5.18 -22.82 -32.57
N ALA A 521 -4.77 -23.37 -33.70
CA ALA A 521 -3.41 -23.77 -34.03
C ALA A 521 -2.35 -22.65 -33.98
N LEU A 522 -1.11 -23.05 -33.69
CA LEU A 522 0.09 -22.22 -33.82
C LEU A 522 0.20 -21.65 -35.23
N SER A 523 0.32 -20.32 -35.32
CA SER A 523 1.07 -19.68 -36.39
C SER A 523 2.14 -18.80 -35.74
N SER A 524 3.39 -19.09 -36.09
CA SER A 524 4.59 -18.39 -35.65
C SER A 524 4.67 -17.02 -36.35
N GLY A 525 4.24 -15.96 -35.68
CA GLY A 525 4.57 -14.57 -36.02
C GLY A 525 5.79 -14.13 -35.22
N GLY A 526 6.90 -13.83 -35.90
CA GLY A 526 8.12 -13.34 -35.27
C GLY A 526 7.92 -11.97 -34.63
N VAL A 527 8.42 -11.82 -33.39
CA VAL A 527 8.53 -10.53 -32.72
C VAL A 527 9.79 -9.84 -33.20
N ASP A 528 9.65 -8.58 -33.60
CA ASP A 528 10.74 -7.70 -34.04
C ASP A 528 11.73 -7.44 -32.88
N PRO A 529 13.02 -7.79 -33.03
CA PRO A 529 14.05 -7.60 -32.00
C PRO A 529 14.41 -6.12 -31.76
N THR A 530 13.78 -5.18 -32.45
CA THR A 530 13.95 -3.72 -32.25
C THR A 530 12.85 -3.08 -31.40
N SER A 531 11.83 -3.83 -30.98
CA SER A 531 10.79 -3.33 -30.07
C SER A 531 11.32 -3.23 -28.63
N ASP A 532 11.27 -2.03 -28.06
CA ASP A 532 11.80 -1.72 -26.73
C ASP A 532 11.00 -2.46 -25.62
N PRO A 533 11.58 -3.43 -24.89
CA PRO A 533 10.90 -4.12 -23.80
C PRO A 533 10.63 -3.21 -22.58
N TYR A 534 11.09 -1.95 -22.61
CA TYR A 534 10.88 -0.94 -21.57
C TYR A 534 9.76 0.05 -21.93
N SER A 535 9.15 -0.02 -23.13
CA SER A 535 8.12 0.92 -23.60
C SER A 535 6.67 0.45 -23.39
N THR A 536 6.45 -0.73 -22.79
CA THR A 536 5.08 -1.21 -22.55
C THR A 536 4.40 -0.37 -21.47
N GLU A 537 3.29 0.28 -21.85
CA GLU A 537 2.35 0.93 -20.95
C GLU A 537 1.81 -0.07 -19.91
N GLY A 538 2.54 -0.26 -18.80
CA GLY A 538 2.13 -1.20 -17.75
C GLY A 538 3.25 -1.75 -16.88
N ALA A 539 4.53 -1.62 -17.28
CA ALA A 539 5.65 -2.21 -16.54
C ALA A 539 5.75 -1.75 -15.07
N TRP A 540 5.21 -0.58 -14.73
CA TRP A 540 5.30 0.07 -13.42
C TRP A 540 3.96 0.10 -12.67
N ASP A 541 2.88 -0.32 -13.34
CA ASP A 541 1.52 -0.26 -12.81
C ASP A 541 1.36 -1.17 -11.59
N GLY A 542 0.83 -0.61 -10.51
CA GLY A 542 0.60 -1.28 -9.23
C GLY A 542 1.88 -1.66 -8.47
N ARG A 543 3.08 -1.42 -9.01
CA ARG A 543 4.34 -1.79 -8.36
C ARG A 543 4.63 -0.87 -7.18
N PRO A 544 5.09 -1.41 -6.03
CA PRO A 544 5.39 -0.58 -4.87
C PRO A 544 6.61 0.31 -5.12
N PHE A 545 6.45 1.61 -4.90
CA PHE A 545 7.55 2.57 -4.83
C PHE A 545 7.62 3.09 -3.40
N VAL A 546 8.65 2.66 -2.65
CA VAL A 546 8.80 3.01 -1.24
C VAL A 546 9.66 4.26 -1.14
N TYR A 547 9.27 5.23 -0.31
CA TYR A 547 10.06 6.44 -0.11
C TYR A 547 9.85 7.10 1.26
N GLU A 548 10.84 7.87 1.70
CA GLU A 548 10.80 8.76 2.86
C GLU A 548 11.15 10.19 2.41
N ARG A 549 10.32 11.16 2.78
CA ARG A 549 10.67 12.58 2.72
C ARG A 549 11.52 12.96 3.94
N VAL A 550 12.82 12.67 3.88
CA VAL A 550 13.76 12.91 5.00
C VAL A 550 13.88 14.41 5.33
N ARG A 551 14.00 15.26 4.31
CA ARG A 551 14.06 16.72 4.47
C ARG A 551 13.54 17.39 3.21
N THR A 552 12.34 17.96 3.23
CA THR A 552 11.73 18.58 2.03
C THR A 552 11.20 19.97 2.34
N ARG A 553 11.97 21.00 2.02
CA ARG A 553 11.59 22.41 2.15
C ARG A 553 10.91 22.95 0.90
N ASN A 554 11.25 22.42 -0.28
CA ASN A 554 10.57 22.76 -1.53
C ASN A 554 9.65 21.59 -1.97
N PRO A 555 8.39 21.56 -1.50
CA PRO A 555 7.47 20.47 -1.80
C PRO A 555 7.18 20.35 -3.31
N ASP A 556 7.22 21.44 -4.07
CA ASP A 556 6.94 21.43 -5.50
C ASP A 556 7.97 20.61 -6.28
N ARG A 557 9.25 20.73 -5.93
CA ARG A 557 10.33 19.96 -6.59
C ARG A 557 10.28 18.48 -6.20
N THR A 558 10.09 18.20 -4.92
CA THR A 558 9.92 16.83 -4.41
C THR A 558 8.73 16.15 -5.09
N ASP A 559 7.60 16.85 -5.20
CA ASP A 559 6.41 16.34 -5.86
C ASP A 559 6.62 16.18 -7.36
N ALA A 560 7.32 17.09 -8.04
CA ALA A 560 7.64 16.95 -9.45
C ALA A 560 8.48 15.69 -9.74
N PHE A 561 9.44 15.37 -8.88
CA PHE A 561 10.22 14.13 -8.99
C PHE A 561 9.36 12.88 -8.77
N LEU A 562 8.57 12.85 -7.70
CA LEU A 562 7.73 11.68 -7.35
C LEU A 562 6.60 11.46 -8.37
N ARG A 563 6.10 12.52 -9.02
CA ARG A 563 5.06 12.45 -10.06
C ARG A 563 5.45 11.53 -11.23
N VAL A 564 6.74 11.37 -11.53
CA VAL A 564 7.19 10.45 -12.59
C VAL A 564 6.76 9.00 -12.27
N PHE A 565 6.87 8.60 -11.01
CA PHE A 565 6.47 7.28 -10.53
C PHE A 565 4.95 7.17 -10.34
N GLU A 566 4.29 8.24 -9.85
CA GLU A 566 2.83 8.31 -9.73
C GLU A 566 2.13 8.16 -11.10
N ARG A 567 2.60 8.88 -12.12
CA ARG A 567 2.08 8.79 -13.52
C ARG A 567 2.34 7.43 -14.14
N SER A 568 3.44 6.79 -13.76
CA SER A 568 3.72 5.41 -14.14
C SER A 568 2.84 4.39 -13.40
N ARG A 569 1.85 4.87 -12.62
CA ARG A 569 0.89 4.09 -11.84
C ARG A 569 1.53 3.22 -10.75
N CYS A 570 2.69 3.62 -10.25
CA CYS A 570 3.27 2.95 -9.09
C CYS A 570 2.37 3.10 -7.86
N ARG A 571 2.30 2.07 -7.04
CA ARG A 571 1.74 2.13 -5.69
C ARG A 571 2.75 2.85 -4.80
N MET A 572 2.60 4.15 -4.65
CA MET A 572 3.44 4.98 -3.80
C MET A 572 3.23 4.62 -2.33
N ILE A 573 4.30 4.34 -1.60
CA ILE A 573 4.26 3.98 -0.17
C ILE A 573 5.25 4.87 0.57
N GLU A 574 4.74 5.84 1.31
CA GLU A 574 5.57 6.66 2.19
C GLU A 574 5.79 5.95 3.53
N MET A 575 7.05 5.71 3.89
CA MET A 575 7.45 5.14 5.18
C MET A 575 8.88 5.57 5.52
N THR A 576 9.24 5.56 6.80
CA THR A 576 10.61 5.90 7.18
C THR A 576 11.58 4.79 6.80
N ALA A 577 12.84 5.16 6.56
CA ALA A 577 13.93 4.23 6.28
C ALA A 577 14.10 3.19 7.39
N GLU A 578 13.90 3.59 8.66
CA GLU A 578 13.96 2.67 9.80
C GLU A 578 12.82 1.65 9.76
N MET A 579 11.59 2.08 9.44
CA MET A 579 10.46 1.15 9.29
C MET A 579 10.68 0.20 8.10
N HIS A 580 11.16 0.73 6.98
CA HIS A 580 11.52 -0.06 5.80
C HIS A 580 12.54 -1.13 6.15
N ASP A 581 13.65 -0.75 6.77
CA ASP A 581 14.78 -1.64 7.03
C ASP A 581 14.49 -2.65 8.15
N ASP A 582 13.87 -2.20 9.25
CA ASP A 582 13.70 -3.01 10.46
C ASP A 582 12.35 -3.75 10.52
N GLU A 583 11.24 -3.12 10.14
CA GLU A 583 9.89 -3.63 10.44
C GLU A 583 9.26 -4.44 9.30
N THR A 584 9.43 -4.00 8.06
CA THR A 584 8.69 -4.57 6.92
C THR A 584 9.22 -5.91 6.41
N ARG A 585 10.42 -6.32 6.86
CA ARG A 585 11.18 -7.50 6.34
C ARG A 585 11.43 -7.48 4.83
N VAL A 586 11.23 -6.33 4.18
CA VAL A 586 11.47 -6.16 2.74
C VAL A 586 12.93 -6.44 2.40
N PRO A 587 13.94 -5.86 3.10
CA PRO A 587 15.33 -6.18 2.81
C PRO A 587 15.70 -7.64 3.14
N ASP A 588 15.02 -8.29 4.08
CA ASP A 588 15.24 -9.72 4.35
C ASP A 588 14.79 -10.57 3.16
N ALA A 589 13.65 -10.22 2.56
CA ALA A 589 13.11 -10.90 1.39
C ALA A 589 14.00 -10.69 0.16
N GLU A 590 14.47 -9.46 -0.07
CA GLU A 590 15.42 -9.15 -1.14
C GLU A 590 16.75 -9.87 -0.95
N PHE A 591 17.31 -9.85 0.27
CA PHE A 591 18.53 -10.58 0.59
C PHE A 591 18.39 -12.08 0.29
N VAL A 592 17.26 -12.69 0.67
CA VAL A 592 16.98 -14.11 0.37
C VAL A 592 16.80 -14.36 -1.13
N ALA A 593 16.16 -13.45 -1.86
CA ALA A 593 16.00 -13.56 -3.32
C ALA A 593 17.36 -13.52 -4.03
N HIS A 594 18.23 -12.56 -3.70
CA HIS A 594 19.59 -12.49 -4.22
C HIS A 594 20.44 -13.70 -3.81
N LEU A 595 20.36 -14.13 -2.55
CA LEU A 595 21.05 -15.34 -2.07
C LEU A 595 20.62 -16.57 -2.87
N THR A 596 19.31 -16.73 -3.09
CA THR A 596 18.75 -17.84 -3.86
C THR A 596 19.24 -17.80 -5.30
N GLY A 597 19.16 -16.63 -5.94
CA GLY A 597 19.66 -16.41 -7.28
C GLY A 597 21.11 -16.82 -7.50
N MET A 598 22.00 -16.43 -6.57
CA MET A 598 23.41 -16.84 -6.63
C MET A 598 23.64 -18.34 -6.43
N LEU A 599 22.75 -19.02 -5.70
CA LEU A 599 22.80 -20.47 -5.56
C LEU A 599 22.25 -21.19 -6.80
N LEU A 600 21.38 -20.52 -7.58
CA LEU A 600 20.73 -21.03 -8.78
C LEU A 600 21.53 -20.68 -10.04
N ASP A 601 22.79 -21.12 -10.13
CA ASP A 601 23.58 -20.92 -11.34
C ASP A 601 23.06 -21.75 -12.54
N ARG A 602 23.55 -21.43 -13.74
CA ARG A 602 23.20 -22.16 -14.98
C ARG A 602 23.69 -23.61 -15.00
N HIS A 603 24.55 -24.02 -14.05
CA HIS A 603 24.95 -25.41 -13.88
C HIS A 603 23.92 -26.21 -13.07
N LEU A 604 23.28 -25.57 -12.08
CA LEU A 604 22.21 -26.17 -11.29
C LEU A 604 20.86 -26.17 -12.04
N LEU A 605 20.58 -25.13 -12.84
CA LEU A 605 19.38 -25.00 -13.67
C LEU A 605 19.72 -24.83 -15.17
N PRO A 606 20.02 -25.93 -15.89
CA PRO A 606 20.37 -25.88 -17.30
C PRO A 606 19.13 -25.64 -18.19
N PRO A 607 19.21 -24.78 -19.24
CA PRO A 607 18.07 -24.47 -20.10
C PRO A 607 17.39 -25.72 -20.66
N THR A 608 16.07 -25.81 -20.52
CA THR A 608 15.26 -26.91 -21.05
C THR A 608 14.13 -26.37 -21.94
N PRO A 609 13.86 -27.00 -23.11
CA PRO A 609 12.75 -26.62 -23.99
C PRO A 609 11.37 -26.94 -23.40
N VAL A 610 11.31 -27.78 -22.36
CA VAL A 610 10.08 -28.08 -21.60
C VAL A 610 10.31 -27.69 -20.15
N ALA A 611 9.76 -26.54 -19.75
CA ALA A 611 9.86 -25.99 -18.39
C ALA A 611 8.48 -25.98 -17.73
N SER A 612 8.40 -26.47 -16.49
CA SER A 612 7.21 -26.26 -15.66
C SER A 612 7.09 -24.77 -15.27
N LYS A 613 5.92 -24.35 -14.79
CA LYS A 613 5.70 -22.97 -14.32
C LYS A 613 6.66 -22.61 -13.18
N GLU A 614 6.95 -23.56 -12.30
CA GLU A 614 7.86 -23.42 -11.17
C GLU A 614 9.32 -23.34 -11.63
N TYR A 615 9.70 -24.13 -12.63
CA TYR A 615 11.04 -24.09 -13.20
C TYR A 615 11.32 -22.75 -13.89
N ALA A 616 10.34 -22.24 -14.65
CA ALA A 616 10.43 -20.92 -15.27
C ALA A 616 10.61 -19.83 -14.21
N ALA A 617 9.83 -19.86 -13.12
CA ALA A 617 9.96 -18.88 -12.04
C ALA A 617 11.35 -18.92 -11.36
N LEU A 618 11.97 -20.09 -11.21
CA LEU A 618 13.33 -20.19 -10.68
C LEU A 618 14.39 -19.64 -11.64
N CYS A 619 14.23 -19.86 -12.95
CA CYS A 619 15.08 -19.24 -13.96
C CYS A 619 14.91 -17.72 -13.97
N ASP A 620 13.68 -17.22 -13.82
CA ASP A 620 13.40 -15.80 -13.73
C ASP A 620 14.09 -15.16 -12.52
N VAL A 621 14.10 -15.83 -11.36
CA VAL A 621 14.84 -15.38 -10.17
C VAL A 621 16.36 -15.37 -10.40
N ALA A 622 16.92 -16.44 -10.99
CA ALA A 622 18.34 -16.53 -11.30
C ALA A 622 18.79 -15.46 -12.31
N ASP A 623 18.00 -15.25 -13.36
CA ASP A 623 18.26 -14.23 -14.37
C ASP A 623 18.09 -12.81 -13.80
N ALA A 624 17.12 -12.62 -12.90
CA ALA A 624 16.89 -11.32 -12.28
C ALA A 624 18.00 -10.85 -11.31
N THR A 625 18.79 -11.79 -10.81
CA THR A 625 19.76 -11.54 -9.72
C THR A 625 21.21 -11.82 -10.14
N SER A 626 21.47 -12.10 -11.43
CA SER A 626 22.79 -12.53 -11.93
C SER A 626 23.68 -11.41 -12.47
N GLY A 627 23.18 -10.18 -12.68
CA GLY A 627 23.97 -9.03 -13.16
C GLY A 627 24.54 -8.16 -12.03
N ASP A 628 25.83 -7.81 -12.09
CA ASP A 628 26.61 -6.97 -11.13
C ASP A 628 26.22 -7.13 -9.64
N ALA A 629 25.83 -8.35 -9.27
CA ALA A 629 24.97 -8.62 -8.12
C ALA A 629 25.73 -8.72 -6.80
N PHE A 630 27.04 -8.93 -6.83
CA PHE A 630 27.78 -9.27 -5.62
C PHE A 630 27.95 -8.08 -4.69
N ASP A 631 28.21 -6.88 -5.20
CA ASP A 631 28.41 -5.69 -4.34
C ASP A 631 27.09 -5.22 -3.72
N VAL A 632 25.98 -5.31 -4.47
CA VAL A 632 24.62 -5.07 -3.95
C VAL A 632 24.29 -6.11 -2.87
N PHE A 633 24.53 -7.39 -3.16
CA PHE A 633 24.34 -8.47 -2.19
C PHE A 633 25.21 -8.31 -0.95
N TYR A 634 26.48 -7.94 -1.11
CA TYR A 634 27.41 -7.73 -0.01
C TYR A 634 27.02 -6.51 0.82
N GLY A 635 26.52 -5.44 0.18
CA GLY A 635 25.90 -4.31 0.86
C GLY A 635 24.75 -4.77 1.77
N MET A 636 23.80 -5.53 1.22
CA MET A 636 22.72 -6.11 2.04
C MET A 636 23.27 -6.98 3.17
N TYR A 637 24.28 -7.83 2.91
CA TYR A 637 24.90 -8.65 3.95
C TYR A 637 25.58 -7.83 5.06
N LYS A 638 26.24 -6.74 4.69
CA LYS A 638 27.03 -5.89 5.60
C LYS A 638 26.15 -5.00 6.46
N TYR A 639 25.05 -4.49 5.92
CA TYR A 639 24.21 -3.47 6.55
C TYR A 639 22.84 -3.99 7.03
N ASN A 640 22.40 -5.18 6.64
CA ASN A 640 21.25 -5.86 7.26
C ASN A 640 21.75 -6.80 8.38
N ASP A 641 21.51 -6.40 9.63
CA ASP A 641 21.90 -7.16 10.83
C ASP A 641 21.34 -8.60 10.86
N ARG A 642 20.24 -8.87 10.15
CA ARG A 642 19.59 -10.18 10.08
C ARG A 642 20.17 -11.09 8.99
N ALA A 643 20.92 -10.56 8.03
CA ALA A 643 21.41 -11.30 6.86
C ALA A 643 22.19 -12.58 7.24
N ARG A 644 23.07 -12.49 8.25
CA ARG A 644 23.80 -13.66 8.79
C ARG A 644 22.85 -14.76 9.29
N GLY A 645 21.84 -14.38 10.06
CA GLY A 645 20.84 -15.31 10.58
C GLY A 645 20.03 -15.99 9.46
N HIS A 646 19.76 -15.30 8.36
CA HIS A 646 19.12 -15.90 7.18
C HIS A 646 20.02 -16.94 6.50
N LEU A 647 21.31 -16.65 6.36
CA LEU A 647 22.28 -17.60 5.79
C LEU A 647 22.40 -18.87 6.64
N ASP A 648 22.50 -18.73 7.96
CA ASP A 648 22.61 -19.88 8.87
C ASP A 648 21.34 -20.73 8.86
N ARG A 649 20.15 -20.10 8.84
CA ARG A 649 18.88 -20.82 8.68
C ARG A 649 18.79 -21.59 7.38
N LEU A 650 19.28 -21.02 6.27
CA LEU A 650 19.27 -21.72 4.98
C LEU A 650 20.17 -22.96 5.02
N ARG A 651 21.36 -22.85 5.62
CA ARG A 651 22.26 -24.00 5.85
C ARG A 651 21.61 -25.08 6.71
N GLU A 652 20.98 -24.70 7.82
CA GLU A 652 20.27 -25.65 8.66
C GLU A 652 19.11 -26.34 7.93
N ASN A 653 18.37 -25.61 7.10
CA ASN A 653 17.27 -26.14 6.33
C ASN A 653 17.75 -27.17 5.32
N LEU A 654 18.85 -26.88 4.60
CA LEU A 654 19.48 -27.83 3.69
C LEU A 654 19.92 -29.11 4.44
N ALA A 655 20.63 -28.96 5.56
CA ALA A 655 21.05 -30.10 6.39
C ALA A 655 19.88 -30.91 6.97
N LYS A 656 18.71 -30.28 7.21
CA LYS A 656 17.48 -30.98 7.62
C LYS A 656 16.89 -31.79 6.46
N VAL A 657 16.93 -31.28 5.23
CA VAL A 657 16.47 -31.99 4.03
C VAL A 657 17.38 -33.18 3.73
N GLU A 658 18.70 -32.99 3.74
CA GLU A 658 19.68 -34.07 3.54
C GLU A 658 19.48 -35.22 4.53
N ARG A 659 19.31 -34.91 5.82
CA ARG A 659 19.02 -35.92 6.85
C ARG A 659 17.73 -36.69 6.58
N LYS A 660 16.67 -36.02 6.10
CA LYS A 660 15.40 -36.68 5.76
C LYS A 660 15.55 -37.59 4.54
N LEU A 661 16.31 -37.17 3.53
CA LEU A 661 16.60 -37.99 2.35
C LEU A 661 17.41 -39.22 2.73
N ALA A 662 18.52 -39.05 3.46
CA ALA A 662 19.34 -40.15 3.94
C ALA A 662 18.56 -41.13 4.81
N ALA A 663 17.69 -40.64 5.70
CA ALA A 663 16.83 -41.50 6.51
C ALA A 663 15.81 -42.27 5.65
N LYS A 664 15.27 -41.65 4.60
CA LYS A 664 14.33 -42.30 3.68
C LYS A 664 15.03 -43.36 2.83
N GLU A 665 16.23 -43.08 2.33
CA GLU A 665 17.06 -44.04 1.60
C GLU A 665 17.46 -45.22 2.48
N ALA A 666 17.94 -44.97 3.70
CA ALA A 666 18.25 -46.02 4.68
C ALA A 666 17.02 -46.88 5.00
N TYR A 667 15.84 -46.27 5.17
CA TYR A 667 14.59 -47.00 5.37
C TYR A 667 14.21 -47.85 4.15
N LEU A 668 14.36 -47.32 2.93
CA LEU A 668 14.06 -48.04 1.69
C LEU A 668 15.05 -49.19 1.46
N ALA A 669 16.34 -48.99 1.71
CA ALA A 669 17.37 -50.01 1.65
C ALA A 669 17.12 -51.13 2.67
N ALA A 670 16.86 -50.79 3.94
CA ALA A 670 16.48 -51.75 4.96
C ALA A 670 15.18 -52.49 4.58
N SER A 671 14.19 -51.79 4.00
CA SER A 671 12.94 -52.40 3.53
C SER A 671 13.11 -53.31 2.31
N GLN A 672 14.15 -53.13 1.50
CA GLN A 672 14.51 -54.01 0.38
C GLN A 672 15.30 -55.24 0.87
N GLU A 673 16.28 -55.07 1.77
CA GLU A 673 17.02 -56.19 2.38
C GLU A 673 16.10 -57.11 3.21
N LEU A 674 15.11 -56.53 3.91
CA LEU A 674 14.08 -57.27 4.64
C LEU A 674 13.16 -58.12 3.75
N ARG A 675 13.15 -57.93 2.42
CA ARG A 675 12.32 -58.71 1.49
C ARG A 675 12.98 -60.02 1.04
N ASP A 676 14.30 -60.12 1.05
CA ASP A 676 14.99 -61.23 0.38
C ASP A 676 15.56 -62.30 1.34
N GLY A 677 15.90 -61.98 2.60
CA GLY A 677 16.49 -62.95 3.54
C GLY A 677 15.67 -63.23 4.80
N ASP A 678 15.20 -62.17 5.48
CA ASP A 678 14.84 -62.28 6.89
C ASP A 678 13.34 -62.31 7.20
N ARG A 679 12.47 -62.15 6.19
CA ARG A 679 11.02 -62.15 6.41
C ARG A 679 10.49 -63.45 7.04
N ARG A 680 11.18 -64.58 6.87
CA ARG A 680 10.83 -65.84 7.56
C ARG A 680 11.46 -65.97 8.94
N ARG A 681 12.71 -65.51 9.11
CA ARG A 681 13.48 -65.64 10.34
C ARG A 681 13.02 -64.65 11.41
N MET A 682 12.82 -63.39 11.02
CA MET A 682 12.33 -62.33 11.89
C MET A 682 10.86 -62.54 12.28
N VAL A 683 10.02 -63.10 11.39
CA VAL A 683 8.64 -63.50 11.75
C VAL A 683 8.63 -64.70 12.70
N ALA A 684 9.59 -65.62 12.61
CA ALA A 684 9.74 -66.73 13.54
C ALA A 684 10.25 -66.27 14.92
N GLU A 685 11.26 -65.39 14.97
CA GLU A 685 11.76 -64.77 16.21
C GLU A 685 10.73 -63.84 16.85
N CYS A 686 10.04 -62.99 16.08
CA CYS A 686 8.94 -62.19 16.61
C CYS A 686 7.78 -63.06 17.11
N LYS A 687 7.45 -64.19 16.47
CA LYS A 687 6.45 -65.14 16.99
C LYS A 687 6.91 -65.90 18.23
N SER A 688 8.21 -66.10 18.40
CA SER A 688 8.80 -66.69 19.61
C SER A 688 8.76 -65.69 20.77
N LEU A 689 9.24 -64.46 20.53
CA LEU A 689 9.25 -63.37 21.50
C LEU A 689 7.84 -62.90 21.87
N LEU A 690 6.88 -62.90 20.93
CA LEU A 690 5.47 -62.62 21.23
C LEU A 690 4.82 -63.75 22.05
N ARG A 691 5.20 -65.02 21.85
CA ARG A 691 4.73 -66.13 22.70
C ARG A 691 5.33 -66.08 24.11
N GLU A 692 6.58 -65.65 24.23
CA GLU A 692 7.23 -65.39 25.52
C GLU A 692 6.61 -64.19 26.23
N ALA A 693 6.36 -63.09 25.52
CA ALA A 693 5.72 -61.89 26.04
C ALA A 693 4.25 -62.13 26.47
N VAL A 694 3.47 -62.90 25.70
CA VAL A 694 2.09 -63.30 26.06
C VAL A 694 2.06 -64.27 27.25
N ARG A 695 3.17 -64.96 27.53
CA ARG A 695 3.32 -65.82 28.71
C ARG A 695 3.85 -65.07 29.94
N SER A 696 4.30 -63.83 29.76
CA SER A 696 4.92 -62.99 30.80
C SER A 696 4.24 -61.63 31.02
N GLY A 697 3.19 -61.27 30.28
CA GLY A 697 2.42 -60.04 30.48
C GLY A 697 0.94 -60.21 30.14
N GLY A 698 0.08 -60.02 31.14
CA GLY A 698 -1.36 -59.86 30.97
C GLY A 698 -1.77 -58.44 30.59
N ASP A 699 -2.99 -58.35 30.05
CA ASP A 699 -3.87 -57.20 29.81
C ASP A 699 -3.68 -56.23 28.61
N GLU A 700 -4.56 -56.47 27.63
CA GLU A 700 -5.41 -55.60 26.76
C GLU A 700 -5.00 -54.13 26.49
N GLY A 701 -5.05 -53.57 25.26
CA GLY A 701 -5.54 -54.03 23.97
C GLY A 701 -6.24 -52.88 23.24
N TRP A 702 -5.64 -52.28 22.19
CA TRP A 702 -6.38 -51.44 21.22
C TRP A 702 -5.73 -51.49 19.82
N LEU A 703 -6.39 -52.18 18.88
CA LEU A 703 -6.64 -51.76 17.48
C LEU A 703 -6.97 -52.97 16.58
N ALA A 704 -8.23 -53.13 16.17
CA ALA A 704 -8.61 -53.24 14.75
C ALA A 704 -10.13 -53.34 14.50
N LYS A 705 -10.64 -52.29 13.81
CA LYS A 705 -11.51 -52.29 12.60
C LYS A 705 -12.87 -53.04 12.58
N GLY A 706 -13.95 -52.26 12.55
CA GLY A 706 -14.73 -51.90 11.34
C GLY A 706 -15.71 -52.89 10.66
N ARG A 707 -17.00 -52.46 10.59
CA ARG A 707 -18.15 -52.87 9.71
C ARG A 707 -18.79 -54.24 10.04
N ASP A 708 -20.11 -54.48 10.09
CA ASP A 708 -21.33 -53.93 9.46
C ASP A 708 -22.60 -54.06 10.37
N ARG A 709 -23.70 -53.37 10.03
CA ARG A 709 -25.09 -53.41 10.61
C ARG A 709 -25.84 -54.75 10.28
N PRO A 710 -27.06 -55.11 10.81
CA PRO A 710 -28.15 -54.24 11.35
C PRO A 710 -29.06 -54.77 12.52
N LYS A 711 -29.93 -53.87 13.03
CA LYS A 711 -31.22 -54.07 13.79
C LYS A 711 -31.13 -54.68 15.22
N ASP A 712 -31.86 -54.31 16.27
CA ASP A 712 -33.12 -53.58 16.52
C ASP A 712 -33.08 -52.81 17.88
N VAL A 713 -34.00 -51.85 18.02
CA VAL A 713 -34.50 -51.10 19.22
C VAL A 713 -35.19 -52.07 20.24
N PRO A 714 -35.47 -51.81 21.56
CA PRO A 714 -35.68 -50.53 22.29
C PRO A 714 -35.18 -50.37 23.77
N LYS A 715 -35.27 -49.11 24.28
CA LYS A 715 -35.69 -48.62 25.63
C LYS A 715 -34.81 -49.02 26.84
N LYS A 716 -34.66 -48.30 27.96
CA LYS A 716 -35.26 -47.15 28.70
C LYS A 716 -34.15 -46.79 29.72
N GLY A 717 -33.82 -45.56 30.07
CA GLY A 717 -34.59 -44.63 30.91
C GLY A 717 -33.69 -44.17 32.06
N ASP A 718 -33.70 -42.85 32.30
CA ASP A 718 -33.58 -42.14 33.58
C ASP A 718 -32.27 -42.30 34.39
N GLY A 719 -31.64 -41.28 34.97
CA GLY A 719 -31.93 -39.87 35.17
C GLY A 719 -30.83 -39.27 36.09
N GLU A 720 -30.81 -37.94 36.15
CA GLU A 720 -30.39 -37.08 37.28
C GLU A 720 -28.90 -37.07 37.69
N GLU A 721 -28.23 -35.92 37.56
CA GLU A 721 -27.98 -34.90 38.62
C GLU A 721 -27.03 -35.45 39.72
N GLU A 722 -26.07 -34.76 40.33
CA GLU A 722 -25.56 -33.39 40.36
C GLU A 722 -24.20 -33.47 41.11
N GLU A 723 -23.45 -32.35 41.16
CA GLU A 723 -22.62 -31.83 42.29
C GLU A 723 -21.89 -32.80 43.25
N SER A 724 -20.68 -32.56 43.75
CA SER A 724 -19.79 -31.40 43.92
C SER A 724 -18.46 -31.95 44.51
N GLY A 725 -17.39 -31.15 44.55
CA GLY A 725 -16.06 -31.52 45.08
C GLY A 725 -16.00 -31.71 46.61
N PRO A 726 -14.92 -31.33 47.33
CA PRO A 726 -13.58 -30.92 46.91
C PRO A 726 -12.43 -31.47 47.82
N SER A 727 -11.20 -31.00 47.56
CA SER A 727 -10.11 -30.75 48.56
C SER A 727 -9.41 -31.98 49.19
N ALA A 728 -8.17 -31.98 49.69
CA ALA A 728 -7.09 -31.02 49.86
C ALA A 728 -5.81 -31.82 50.25
N ALA A 729 -4.63 -31.19 50.09
CA ALA A 729 -3.46 -31.22 50.99
C ALA A 729 -2.81 -32.58 51.40
N ALA A 730 -1.55 -32.70 51.81
CA ALA A 730 -0.30 -31.94 51.79
C ALA A 730 0.75 -32.84 52.48
N GLY A 731 2.04 -32.63 52.18
CA GLY A 731 3.18 -32.99 53.05
C GLY A 731 3.58 -34.47 53.09
N ALA A 732 4.81 -34.87 53.43
CA ALA A 732 6.05 -34.15 53.74
C ALA A 732 7.21 -35.18 53.69
N THR A 733 8.38 -34.70 53.25
CA THR A 733 9.79 -35.00 53.62
C THR A 733 10.24 -36.26 54.38
N VAL A 734 11.48 -36.70 54.07
CA VAL A 734 12.64 -37.02 54.96
C VAL A 734 13.48 -38.24 54.52
N THR A 735 14.59 -37.93 53.84
CA THR A 735 16.01 -38.38 53.91
C THR A 735 16.52 -39.81 54.26
N ALA A 736 17.61 -40.15 53.52
CA ALA A 736 18.85 -40.89 53.88
C ALA A 736 18.76 -42.43 54.06
N THR A 737 19.72 -43.30 53.70
CA THR A 737 21.21 -43.24 53.77
C THR A 737 21.87 -44.44 53.02
N THR A 738 22.98 -44.18 52.31
CA THR A 738 24.26 -44.96 52.07
C THR A 738 24.42 -46.48 51.86
N ALA A 739 25.43 -46.77 50.99
CA ALA A 739 26.43 -47.89 50.94
C ALA A 739 26.01 -49.18 50.17
N ALA A 740 26.85 -49.94 49.43
CA ALA A 740 28.30 -50.04 49.20
C ALA A 740 28.61 -50.78 47.86
N LEU A 741 29.86 -50.71 47.38
CA LEU A 741 30.49 -51.47 46.27
C LEU A 741 30.93 -52.90 46.68
N PRO A 742 31.19 -53.83 45.74
CA PRO A 742 32.59 -54.19 45.43
C PRO A 742 32.94 -54.72 44.00
N THR A 743 34.19 -54.44 43.60
CA THR A 743 35.25 -55.27 42.93
C THR A 743 35.16 -55.89 41.51
N LYS A 744 36.28 -55.74 40.77
CA LYS A 744 36.72 -56.32 39.47
C LYS A 744 37.18 -57.81 39.56
N PRO A 745 37.49 -58.46 38.40
CA PRO A 745 38.92 -58.69 38.04
C PRO A 745 39.30 -58.45 36.54
N GLU A 746 40.61 -58.56 36.31
CA GLU A 746 41.53 -58.35 35.16
C GLU A 746 41.23 -59.19 33.88
N GLY A 747 41.79 -59.04 32.67
CA GLY A 747 42.86 -58.27 32.00
C GLY A 747 42.92 -58.75 30.51
N THR A 748 43.35 -57.98 29.50
CA THR A 748 44.70 -58.04 28.86
C THR A 748 44.80 -57.12 27.62
N ALA A 749 46.05 -56.81 27.26
CA ALA A 749 46.64 -55.73 26.43
C ALA A 749 46.30 -55.58 24.92
N GLY A 750 46.14 -54.30 24.50
CA GLY A 750 46.85 -53.54 23.41
C GLY A 750 46.76 -53.94 21.92
N PRO A 751 47.20 -53.10 20.95
CA PRO A 751 47.61 -51.69 21.01
C PRO A 751 46.85 -50.73 20.05
N VAL A 752 47.05 -49.43 20.27
CA VAL A 752 46.62 -48.27 19.47
C VAL A 752 47.47 -48.13 18.19
N PRO A 753 46.94 -47.52 17.12
CA PRO A 753 47.69 -46.38 16.58
C PRO A 753 46.82 -45.15 16.28
N ALA A 754 47.38 -44.00 16.63
CA ALA A 754 46.93 -42.68 16.24
C ALA A 754 47.19 -42.43 14.75
N PHE A 755 46.30 -41.69 14.08
CA PHE A 755 46.65 -40.95 12.88
C PHE A 755 46.04 -39.55 12.90
N ILE A 756 46.93 -38.57 12.80
CA ILE A 756 46.73 -37.17 12.49
C ILE A 756 46.70 -37.03 10.95
N ALA A 757 45.74 -36.29 10.39
CA ALA A 757 45.88 -35.56 9.12
C ALA A 757 44.71 -34.58 8.98
N LYS A 758 44.97 -33.26 9.06
CA LYS A 758 45.16 -32.33 7.92
C LYS A 758 43.91 -32.15 7.08
N GLY A 759 43.45 -30.90 7.05
CA GLY A 759 42.18 -30.50 6.48
C GLY A 759 42.11 -30.44 4.95
N LYS A 760 40.92 -30.03 4.54
CA LYS A 760 40.61 -29.16 3.41
C LYS A 760 39.33 -28.42 3.76
#